data_AF-A0A966SCX3-F1
#
_entry.id   AF-A0A966SCX3-F1
#
_cell.length_a   1.000
_cell.length_b   1.000
_cell.length_c   1.000
_cell.angle_alpha   90.00
_cell.angle_beta   90.00
_cell.angle_gamma   90.00
#
_symmetry.space_group_name_H-M   'P 1'
#
loop_
_entity.id
_entity.type
_entity.pdbx_description
1 polymer ?
#
loop_
_entity_poly.entity_id
_entity_poly.type
_entity_poly.pdbx_seq_one_letter_code
_entity_poly.pdbx_strand_id
1 'polypeptide(L)'
;MSDEKLSEPQGLMPLGQAFVHAEGVSEQRPAPAAPAPPAAPTTYVVNRRGEKIPVLFDTITQRNEDLRSNPAYGPELCAIDSPAITAAVVRRFCNGMSTRDLDAETAGICIGRSTHHPDYDALASRIYISDLHKRTPTSLLGMVDAIIAAAPSRGSVRFSDEYIAIVRRAAPTIDAALDMSRDFRLRFFGFQTMARSYLLRPTSRREESSLLDEQVMERPQHLYMRMALGIFVCQPDKRGHEADDLVFAQRLAAAFEFYDALSLHRVSNATPTVLNAGTKVEQLSSCFQIATGDDLPTLFDTVKSAALISKWSGGVSLWLHNIRAEGAPIRSTGGSCSGIKRYVKILNEVQLYVDQGGNRPGAFALYLSPDHDDIFTFLGMVRLKGEEALRSLNAPDLKYALWVPDLFMEALTAQLENTARAAAGGTNDPQAGDWHLFSPDEAPGLHLVHGAEYKALYTRYVAERRFRRCVKAGDIISEAFTSWAQAGVPYVLFKDACCRKSNMKNVAPPCSSNLCTEILIPSWSEFDAPDFARFHPGNAAGGETGVCNLGAICLESFIVPQPGDDKAAATQAAPPHAPPHAPKETLDFAGIAAAAGLETRVLNRVIDLNYYPSEECRRSNRRHRPIGIGIMGLADVLARLAIVYGSSEAQAIARGIAATVYYGALLESCRLAKASGRPYETFAGSPLESGKLQPDLWVEEGTLAANWELEVEAATGGYLTPRDWAELRIMVMEFGVVNAYAIALMPTATTSNIAGQNECFDPFTYNIYTRKTLAGEFLVINRHLIRRLTALGLWDEKMRRELLAAGGSVQEIARVPAEVRRLFRTARELHPSYTIYMAKAMAPFICQSMSMNLFLDEPNLPKIIRFLVEGWRAGLKTGLYYCHTKAATGSQKTSIVVTDEAAPSQAAPQAQPRRVVCNEEVCTSCAI
;
A
#
# COMPACT_ATOMS: atom_id res chain seq x y z
N MET A 1 26.08 18.70 50.56
CA MET A 1 25.70 17.80 51.69
C MET A 1 26.19 16.38 51.41
N SER A 2 27.46 16.04 51.61
CA SER A 2 28.65 16.88 51.80
C SER A 2 29.86 16.10 51.28
N ASP A 3 30.73 16.64 50.41
CA ASP A 3 31.70 17.74 50.64
C ASP A 3 32.78 17.29 51.66
N GLU A 4 34.10 17.33 51.42
CA GLU A 4 34.89 17.75 50.24
C GLU A 4 36.39 17.32 50.35
N LYS A 5 37.13 17.21 49.21
CA LYS A 5 38.59 17.53 48.95
C LYS A 5 39.71 17.02 49.92
N LEU A 6 41.04 17.04 49.69
CA LEU A 6 42.07 17.56 48.72
C LEU A 6 43.31 16.58 48.85
N SER A 7 44.49 16.60 48.18
CA SER A 7 45.19 17.49 47.22
C SER A 7 46.22 16.72 46.33
N GLU A 8 46.99 17.50 45.54
CA GLU A 8 48.21 17.17 44.75
C GLU A 8 49.43 17.94 45.42
N PRO A 9 50.62 18.29 44.83
CA PRO A 9 51.37 17.91 43.60
C PRO A 9 52.95 17.79 43.70
N GLN A 10 53.65 17.60 42.54
CA GLN A 10 55.09 17.93 42.21
C GLN A 10 56.26 17.20 42.96
N GLY A 11 57.52 17.09 42.48
CA GLY A 11 58.18 17.36 41.17
C GLY A 11 59.75 17.23 41.18
N LEU A 12 60.42 17.17 40.00
CA LEU A 12 61.87 17.43 39.66
C LEU A 12 63.05 16.44 40.00
N MET A 13 63.63 15.80 38.94
CA MET A 13 65.05 15.86 38.42
C MET A 13 66.33 15.52 39.29
N PRO A 14 67.58 15.36 38.73
CA PRO A 14 68.08 14.88 37.40
C PRO A 14 69.45 14.05 37.39
N LEU A 15 70.03 13.81 36.18
CA LEU A 15 71.46 13.45 35.81
C LEU A 15 72.05 12.06 36.20
N GLY A 16 73.00 11.42 35.47
CA GLY A 16 73.56 11.64 34.11
C GLY A 16 74.86 10.82 33.78
N GLN A 17 75.11 10.48 32.48
CA GLN A 17 76.38 10.04 31.79
C GLN A 17 77.24 8.84 32.37
N ALA A 18 78.12 8.08 31.68
CA ALA A 18 78.90 8.29 30.44
C ALA A 18 79.51 7.00 29.77
N PHE A 19 79.78 7.06 28.44
CA PHE A 19 80.80 6.43 27.54
C PHE A 19 81.33 4.95 27.56
N VAL A 20 80.95 4.20 26.50
CA VAL A 20 81.75 3.52 25.41
C VAL A 20 83.20 2.98 25.61
N HIS A 21 83.42 1.70 25.20
CA HIS A 21 84.54 1.08 24.41
C HIS A 21 84.79 -0.40 24.83
N ALA A 22 85.30 -1.36 24.04
CA ALA A 22 85.29 -1.63 22.58
C ALA A 22 85.76 -3.08 22.29
N GLU A 23 85.33 -3.64 21.13
CA GLU A 23 85.85 -4.81 20.35
C GLU A 23 86.28 -6.15 21.01
N GLY A 24 85.87 -7.26 20.38
CA GLY A 24 86.36 -8.62 20.66
C GLY A 24 85.59 -9.68 19.87
N VAL A 25 86.25 -10.34 18.89
CA VAL A 25 85.61 -11.29 17.94
C VAL A 25 85.97 -12.74 18.26
N SER A 26 85.00 -13.64 18.18
CA SER A 26 85.23 -15.07 17.88
C SER A 26 84.08 -15.66 17.06
N GLU A 27 84.39 -16.61 16.18
CA GLU A 27 83.41 -17.17 15.23
C GLU A 27 82.67 -18.39 15.79
N GLN A 28 81.36 -18.46 15.57
CA GLN A 28 80.61 -19.73 15.56
C GLN A 28 79.65 -19.77 14.37
N ARG A 29 79.68 -20.89 13.61
CA ARG A 29 78.80 -21.08 12.45
C ARG A 29 77.36 -21.41 12.90
N PRO A 30 76.33 -20.69 12.42
CA PRO A 30 74.95 -21.12 12.60
C PRO A 30 74.58 -22.29 11.67
N ALA A 31 73.64 -23.11 12.11
CA ALA A 31 73.00 -24.15 11.30
C ALA A 31 72.08 -23.54 10.22
N PRO A 32 71.76 -24.27 9.12
CA PRO A 32 70.85 -23.76 8.09
C PRO A 32 69.48 -23.43 8.67
N ALA A 33 68.95 -22.26 8.29
CA ALA A 33 67.63 -21.81 8.71
C ALA A 33 66.51 -22.71 8.16
N ALA A 34 65.46 -22.89 8.94
CA ALA A 34 64.22 -23.50 8.48
C ALA A 34 63.61 -22.69 7.32
N PRO A 35 62.93 -23.33 6.35
CA PRO A 35 62.31 -22.62 5.24
C PRO A 35 61.30 -21.60 5.77
N ALA A 36 61.34 -20.38 5.23
CA ALA A 36 60.39 -19.34 5.59
C ALA A 36 58.95 -19.79 5.28
N PRO A 37 57.95 -19.36 6.08
CA PRO A 37 56.56 -19.63 5.76
C PRO A 37 56.22 -19.07 4.38
N PRO A 38 55.35 -19.73 3.59
CA PRO A 38 55.03 -19.30 2.24
C PRO A 38 54.51 -17.85 2.25
N ALA A 39 54.99 -17.04 1.31
CA ALA A 39 54.63 -15.64 1.21
C ALA A 39 53.11 -15.49 1.16
N ALA A 40 52.57 -14.61 2.01
CA ALA A 40 51.12 -14.37 2.07
C ALA A 40 50.59 -13.96 0.68
N PRO A 41 49.40 -14.44 0.27
CA PRO A 41 48.86 -14.14 -1.05
C PRO A 41 48.77 -12.63 -1.25
N THR A 42 49.33 -12.15 -2.37
CA THR A 42 49.40 -10.72 -2.74
C THR A 42 48.03 -10.06 -2.93
N THR A 43 46.96 -10.85 -2.93
CA THR A 43 45.57 -10.39 -3.07
C THR A 43 44.68 -11.24 -2.16
N TYR A 44 44.08 -10.62 -1.14
CA TYR A 44 43.24 -11.28 -0.14
C TYR A 44 41.96 -10.50 0.19
N VAL A 45 40.92 -11.24 0.57
CA VAL A 45 39.71 -10.72 1.22
C VAL A 45 39.75 -10.99 2.72
N VAL A 46 39.05 -10.15 3.50
CA VAL A 46 38.79 -10.41 4.92
C VAL A 46 37.44 -11.12 5.05
N ASN A 47 37.43 -12.33 5.61
CA ASN A 47 36.19 -13.08 5.81
C ASN A 47 35.39 -12.57 7.03
N ARG A 48 34.19 -13.13 7.22
CA ARG A 48 33.25 -12.75 8.29
C ARG A 48 33.74 -13.05 9.73
N ARG A 49 34.90 -13.70 9.88
CA ARG A 49 35.61 -13.97 11.15
C ARG A 49 36.86 -13.11 11.34
N GLY A 50 37.19 -12.24 10.37
CA GLY A 50 38.44 -11.48 10.33
C GLY A 50 39.63 -12.23 9.72
N GLU A 51 39.44 -13.46 9.26
CA GLU A 51 40.50 -14.29 8.68
C GLU A 51 40.80 -13.81 7.23
N LYS A 52 42.08 -13.75 6.85
CA LYS A 52 42.50 -13.38 5.48
C LYS A 52 42.46 -14.61 4.58
N ILE A 53 41.66 -14.57 3.51
CA ILE A 53 41.53 -15.65 2.52
C ILE A 53 42.03 -15.13 1.16
N PRO A 54 42.80 -15.90 0.37
CA PRO A 54 43.15 -15.53 -1.00
C PRO A 54 41.91 -15.32 -1.86
N VAL A 55 41.95 -14.35 -2.78
CA VAL A 55 40.86 -14.14 -3.74
C VAL A 55 40.95 -15.15 -4.86
N LEU A 56 39.94 -16.02 -4.98
CA LEU A 56 39.84 -17.04 -6.02
C LEU A 56 38.65 -16.73 -6.91
N PHE A 57 38.90 -16.56 -8.21
CA PHE A 57 37.88 -16.30 -9.23
C PHE A 57 36.80 -17.40 -9.24
N ASP A 58 37.24 -18.65 -9.12
CA ASP A 58 36.37 -19.82 -9.17
C ASP A 58 35.42 -19.87 -7.97
N THR A 59 35.87 -19.46 -6.77
CA THR A 59 35.03 -19.41 -5.56
C THR A 59 33.91 -18.37 -5.66
N ILE A 60 34.17 -17.21 -6.29
CA ILE A 60 33.14 -16.20 -6.53
C ILE A 60 32.16 -16.70 -7.59
N THR A 61 32.68 -17.31 -8.66
CA THR A 61 31.88 -17.85 -9.77
C THR A 61 30.99 -18.99 -9.30
N GLN A 62 31.53 -19.96 -8.57
CA GLN A 62 30.77 -21.08 -8.00
C GLN A 62 29.68 -20.60 -7.05
N ARG A 63 29.94 -19.59 -6.20
CA ARG A 63 28.89 -19.02 -5.34
C ARG A 63 27.74 -18.42 -6.16
N ASN A 64 28.04 -17.78 -7.29
CA ASN A 64 27.00 -17.26 -8.19
C ASN A 64 26.24 -18.40 -8.90
N GLU A 65 26.93 -19.48 -9.30
CA GLU A 65 26.31 -20.71 -9.80
C GLU A 65 25.36 -21.35 -8.76
N ASP A 66 25.81 -21.52 -7.52
CA ASP A 66 25.03 -22.08 -6.42
C ASP A 66 23.75 -21.25 -6.17
N LEU A 67 23.88 -19.91 -6.16
CA LEU A 67 22.75 -19.00 -5.94
C LEU A 67 21.81 -18.92 -7.15
N ARG A 68 22.30 -19.12 -8.38
CA ARG A 68 21.46 -19.08 -9.59
C ARG A 68 20.69 -20.39 -9.85
N SER A 69 21.30 -21.54 -9.51
CA SER A 69 20.84 -22.88 -9.91
C SER A 69 20.19 -23.73 -8.82
N ASN A 70 20.36 -23.40 -7.53
CA ASN A 70 19.77 -24.20 -6.44
C ASN A 70 18.22 -24.24 -6.54
N PRO A 71 17.62 -25.43 -6.72
CA PRO A 71 16.18 -25.57 -6.98
C PRO A 71 15.29 -25.21 -5.78
N ALA A 72 15.84 -25.20 -4.56
CA ALA A 72 15.10 -24.76 -3.38
C ALA A 72 14.77 -23.26 -3.43
N TYR A 73 15.47 -22.46 -4.25
CA TYR A 73 15.26 -21.02 -4.40
C TYR A 73 14.24 -20.66 -5.50
N GLY A 74 13.48 -21.65 -6.00
CA GLY A 74 12.60 -21.52 -7.15
C GLY A 74 13.33 -21.78 -8.48
N PRO A 75 12.81 -21.27 -9.61
CA PRO A 75 13.40 -21.50 -10.93
C PRO A 75 14.89 -21.14 -11.03
N GLU A 76 15.60 -21.87 -11.88
CA GLU A 76 16.97 -21.52 -12.29
C GLU A 76 16.97 -20.16 -13.01
N LEU A 77 17.97 -19.34 -12.68
CA LEU A 77 18.18 -18.04 -13.32
C LEU A 77 19.07 -18.23 -14.57
N CYS A 78 18.47 -18.77 -15.64
CA CYS A 78 19.19 -19.25 -16.82
C CYS A 78 19.89 -18.14 -17.63
N ALA A 79 19.52 -16.87 -17.48
CA ALA A 79 20.16 -15.75 -18.19
C ALA A 79 21.39 -15.15 -17.47
N ILE A 80 21.85 -15.77 -16.38
CA ILE A 80 22.99 -15.33 -15.59
C ILE A 80 24.29 -15.91 -16.14
N ASP A 81 25.16 -15.05 -16.64
CA ASP A 81 26.57 -15.34 -16.89
C ASP A 81 27.39 -15.02 -15.62
N SER A 82 27.60 -16.04 -14.78
CA SER A 82 28.39 -15.92 -13.54
C SER A 82 29.87 -15.56 -13.77
N PRO A 83 30.60 -16.18 -14.72
CA PRO A 83 31.96 -15.74 -15.08
C PRO A 83 32.05 -14.26 -15.45
N ALA A 84 31.11 -13.72 -16.24
CA ALA A 84 31.10 -12.30 -16.61
C ALA A 84 30.63 -11.38 -15.49
N ILE A 85 29.94 -11.87 -14.46
CA ILE A 85 29.75 -11.14 -13.20
C ILE A 85 31.07 -11.11 -12.43
N THR A 86 31.70 -12.27 -12.19
CA THR A 86 32.96 -12.36 -11.45
C THR A 86 34.06 -11.51 -12.09
N ALA A 87 34.20 -11.54 -13.42
CA ALA A 87 35.16 -10.70 -14.14
C ALA A 87 34.89 -9.19 -14.00
N ALA A 88 33.65 -8.78 -13.75
CA ALA A 88 33.31 -7.39 -13.44
C ALA A 88 33.59 -7.04 -11.96
N VAL A 89 33.34 -7.97 -11.03
CA VAL A 89 33.68 -7.82 -9.60
C VAL A 89 35.19 -7.67 -9.41
N VAL A 90 35.99 -8.52 -10.06
CA VAL A 90 37.46 -8.49 -9.97
C VAL A 90 38.05 -7.17 -10.51
N ARG A 91 37.39 -6.50 -11.47
CA ARG A 91 37.81 -5.16 -11.93
C ARG A 91 37.53 -4.03 -10.93
N ARG A 92 36.70 -4.26 -9.91
CA ARG A 92 36.40 -3.34 -8.81
C ARG A 92 37.06 -3.76 -7.49
N PHE A 93 37.88 -4.81 -7.52
CA PHE A 93 38.43 -5.41 -6.32
C PHE A 93 39.52 -4.55 -5.67
N CYS A 94 39.43 -4.36 -4.36
CA CYS A 94 40.45 -3.67 -3.55
C CYS A 94 41.08 -4.66 -2.55
N ASN A 95 42.41 -4.71 -2.46
CA ASN A 95 43.09 -5.64 -1.57
C ASN A 95 42.73 -5.39 -0.09
N GLY A 96 42.31 -6.43 0.63
CA GLY A 96 41.78 -6.32 2.00
C GLY A 96 40.29 -5.98 2.11
N MET A 97 39.56 -5.83 0.99
CA MET A 97 38.10 -5.75 0.95
C MET A 97 37.45 -6.91 1.72
N SER A 98 36.33 -6.69 2.42
CA SER A 98 35.65 -7.77 3.11
C SER A 98 34.84 -8.65 2.15
N THR A 99 34.61 -9.90 2.54
CA THR A 99 33.68 -10.81 1.85
C THR A 99 32.23 -10.32 1.81
N ARG A 100 31.88 -9.22 2.49
CA ARG A 100 30.56 -8.58 2.47
C ARG A 100 30.51 -7.41 1.49
N ASP A 101 31.57 -6.63 1.41
CA ASP A 101 31.74 -5.60 0.36
C ASP A 101 31.77 -6.26 -1.03
N LEU A 102 32.44 -7.42 -1.12
CA LEU A 102 32.44 -8.28 -2.30
C LEU A 102 31.02 -8.75 -2.69
N ASP A 103 30.19 -9.11 -1.72
CA ASP A 103 28.79 -9.48 -1.94
C ASP A 103 27.97 -8.28 -2.41
N ALA A 104 28.21 -7.09 -1.83
CA ALA A 104 27.54 -5.85 -2.22
C ALA A 104 27.93 -5.37 -3.63
N GLU A 105 29.20 -5.47 -4.02
CA GLU A 105 29.65 -5.18 -5.39
C GLU A 105 29.08 -6.18 -6.40
N THR A 106 29.04 -7.47 -6.05
CA THR A 106 28.43 -8.52 -6.90
C THR A 106 26.95 -8.25 -7.12
N ALA A 107 26.20 -7.92 -6.06
CA ALA A 107 24.80 -7.53 -6.16
C ALA A 107 24.62 -6.20 -6.92
N GLY A 108 25.49 -5.20 -6.71
CA GLY A 108 25.48 -3.92 -7.42
C GLY A 108 25.68 -4.05 -8.93
N ILE A 109 26.60 -4.94 -9.35
CA ILE A 109 26.79 -5.31 -10.76
C ILE A 109 25.55 -5.98 -11.34
N CYS A 110 24.89 -6.86 -10.57
CA CYS A 110 23.64 -7.48 -10.98
C CYS A 110 22.49 -6.45 -11.11
N ILE A 111 22.34 -5.52 -10.14
CA ILE A 111 21.35 -4.44 -10.21
C ILE A 111 21.57 -3.58 -11.47
N GLY A 112 22.82 -3.23 -11.79
CA GLY A 112 23.17 -2.54 -13.04
C GLY A 112 22.87 -3.34 -14.32
N ARG A 113 22.77 -4.68 -14.23
CA ARG A 113 22.37 -5.58 -15.33
C ARG A 113 20.90 -5.98 -15.33
N SER A 114 20.07 -5.51 -14.39
CA SER A 114 18.62 -5.75 -14.39
C SER A 114 17.94 -5.32 -15.72
N THR A 115 18.45 -4.26 -16.35
CA THR A 115 18.09 -3.80 -17.71
C THR A 115 18.30 -4.82 -18.82
N HIS A 116 19.11 -5.85 -18.61
CA HIS A 116 19.45 -6.87 -19.61
C HIS A 116 18.59 -8.13 -19.43
N HIS A 117 18.33 -8.55 -18.19
CA HIS A 117 17.35 -9.61 -17.88
C HIS A 117 16.85 -9.50 -16.43
N PRO A 118 15.54 -9.74 -16.14
CA PRO A 118 15.00 -9.70 -14.78
C PRO A 118 15.61 -10.73 -13.82
N ASP A 119 16.35 -11.72 -14.31
CA ASP A 119 17.08 -12.68 -13.47
C ASP A 119 18.21 -12.03 -12.67
N TYR A 120 18.83 -10.95 -13.18
CA TYR A 120 19.87 -10.24 -12.43
C TYR A 120 19.32 -9.56 -11.16
N ASP A 121 18.05 -9.11 -11.17
CA ASP A 121 17.37 -8.63 -9.96
C ASP A 121 17.17 -9.77 -8.93
N ALA A 122 16.78 -10.96 -9.39
CA ALA A 122 16.66 -12.12 -8.51
C ALA A 122 18.01 -12.52 -7.93
N LEU A 123 19.09 -12.57 -8.73
CA LEU A 123 20.42 -12.92 -8.22
C LEU A 123 20.92 -11.89 -7.20
N ALA A 124 20.74 -10.59 -7.45
CA ALA A 124 21.06 -9.54 -6.47
C ALA A 124 20.32 -9.75 -5.14
N SER A 125 19.03 -10.10 -5.21
CA SER A 125 18.23 -10.47 -4.03
C SER A 125 18.79 -11.72 -3.32
N ARG A 126 19.02 -12.82 -4.06
CA ARG A 126 19.55 -14.08 -3.51
C ARG A 126 20.94 -13.90 -2.87
N ILE A 127 21.80 -13.03 -3.40
CA ILE A 127 23.09 -12.67 -2.79
C ILE A 127 22.89 -12.01 -1.43
N TYR A 128 22.03 -10.99 -1.34
CA TYR A 128 21.76 -10.27 -0.08
C TYR A 128 20.98 -11.09 0.95
N ILE A 129 20.09 -11.98 0.52
CA ILE A 129 19.41 -12.95 1.41
C ILE A 129 20.43 -13.97 1.95
N SER A 130 21.33 -14.45 1.11
CA SER A 130 22.46 -15.30 1.53
C SER A 130 23.41 -14.57 2.50
N ASP A 131 23.60 -13.25 2.35
CA ASP A 131 24.29 -12.43 3.35
C ASP A 131 23.52 -12.45 4.68
N LEU A 132 22.25 -12.04 4.68
CA LEU A 132 21.38 -11.97 5.86
C LEU A 132 21.31 -13.29 6.63
N HIS A 133 21.18 -14.42 5.94
CA HIS A 133 21.13 -15.76 6.56
C HIS A 133 22.42 -16.11 7.30
N LYS A 134 23.58 -15.67 6.83
CA LYS A 134 24.90 -15.94 7.45
C LYS A 134 25.16 -15.09 8.71
N ARG A 135 24.33 -14.06 8.99
CA ARG A 135 24.46 -13.13 10.13
C ARG A 135 23.27 -13.13 11.09
N THR A 136 22.25 -13.94 10.84
CA THR A 136 21.03 -14.03 11.68
C THR A 136 20.77 -15.47 12.10
N PRO A 137 20.20 -15.73 13.29
CA PRO A 137 19.75 -17.07 13.70
C PRO A 137 18.79 -17.68 12.67
N THR A 138 18.73 -19.02 12.60
CA THR A 138 17.80 -19.73 11.67
C THR A 138 16.47 -20.09 12.33
N SER A 139 16.46 -20.39 13.63
CA SER A 139 15.25 -20.62 14.42
C SER A 139 14.55 -19.32 14.82
N LEU A 140 13.22 -19.33 14.94
CA LEU A 140 12.47 -18.14 15.38
C LEU A 140 12.83 -17.74 16.83
N LEU A 141 12.96 -18.73 17.72
CA LEU A 141 13.35 -18.49 19.11
C LEU A 141 14.73 -17.84 19.21
N GLY A 142 15.72 -18.36 18.47
CA GLY A 142 17.06 -17.77 18.41
C GLY A 142 17.05 -16.31 17.93
N MET A 143 16.20 -15.96 16.96
CA MET A 143 16.03 -14.57 16.50
C MET A 143 15.42 -13.69 17.60
N VAL A 144 14.36 -14.15 18.26
CA VAL A 144 13.71 -13.44 19.38
C VAL A 144 14.69 -13.18 20.52
N ASP A 145 15.40 -14.22 20.97
CA ASP A 145 16.37 -14.10 22.07
C ASP A 145 17.59 -13.24 21.68
N ALA A 146 18.04 -13.27 20.42
CA ALA A 146 19.10 -12.38 19.93
C ALA A 146 18.68 -10.89 19.92
N ILE A 147 17.45 -10.59 19.49
CA ILE A 147 16.91 -9.22 19.57
C ILE A 147 16.74 -8.77 21.03
N ILE A 148 16.30 -9.66 21.94
CA ILE A 148 16.19 -9.36 23.37
C ILE A 148 17.56 -9.09 24.00
N ALA A 149 18.57 -9.90 23.69
CA ALA A 149 19.93 -9.76 24.23
C ALA A 149 20.65 -8.49 23.73
N ALA A 150 20.37 -8.06 22.50
CA ALA A 150 20.95 -6.84 21.93
C ALA A 150 20.09 -5.57 22.15
N ALA A 151 18.94 -5.67 22.84
CA ALA A 151 18.08 -4.53 23.12
C ALA A 151 18.68 -3.62 24.23
N PRO A 152 18.81 -2.30 24.03
CA PRO A 152 19.37 -1.38 25.03
C PRO A 152 18.65 -1.35 26.38
N SER A 153 17.38 -1.80 26.44
CA SER A 153 16.65 -2.09 27.67
C SER A 153 15.48 -3.05 27.42
N ARG A 154 14.93 -3.67 28.48
CA ARG A 154 13.67 -4.45 28.40
C ARG A 154 12.49 -3.61 27.89
N GLY A 155 12.53 -2.28 28.06
CA GLY A 155 11.56 -1.36 27.48
C GLY A 155 11.58 -1.39 25.94
N SER A 156 12.78 -1.35 25.34
CA SER A 156 12.97 -1.24 23.89
C SER A 156 12.67 -2.50 23.07
N VAL A 157 12.58 -3.69 23.69
CA VAL A 157 12.12 -4.92 23.02
C VAL A 157 10.72 -4.70 22.44
N ARG A 158 10.50 -4.94 21.14
CA ARG A 158 9.18 -4.73 20.51
C ARG A 158 8.17 -5.86 20.74
N PHE A 159 8.61 -7.11 20.89
CA PHE A 159 7.71 -8.26 21.10
C PHE A 159 6.89 -8.13 22.40
N SER A 160 5.65 -8.64 22.39
CA SER A 160 4.88 -8.81 23.62
C SER A 160 5.44 -9.98 24.46
N ASP A 161 5.31 -9.93 25.79
CA ASP A 161 5.75 -11.03 26.66
C ASP A 161 4.98 -12.34 26.36
N GLU A 162 3.72 -12.23 25.91
CA GLU A 162 2.90 -13.36 25.43
C GLU A 162 3.47 -14.00 24.15
N TYR A 163 3.84 -13.19 23.15
CA TYR A 163 4.46 -13.70 21.93
C TYR A 163 5.77 -14.44 22.23
N ILE A 164 6.59 -13.91 23.15
CA ILE A 164 7.82 -14.56 23.62
C ILE A 164 7.50 -15.91 24.29
N ALA A 165 6.44 -15.99 25.10
CA ALA A 165 6.01 -17.24 25.73
C ALA A 165 5.51 -18.28 24.70
N ILE A 166 4.72 -17.86 23.71
CA ILE A 166 4.24 -18.72 22.61
C ILE A 166 5.42 -19.30 21.82
N VAL A 167 6.37 -18.45 21.38
CA VAL A 167 7.55 -18.89 20.63
C VAL A 167 8.39 -19.86 21.46
N ARG A 168 8.54 -19.64 22.77
CA ARG A 168 9.27 -20.56 23.66
C ARG A 168 8.53 -21.90 23.89
N ARG A 169 7.21 -21.89 24.03
CA ARG A 169 6.39 -23.12 24.20
C ARG A 169 6.42 -24.00 22.96
N ALA A 170 6.35 -23.41 21.76
CA ALA A 170 6.15 -24.13 20.51
C ALA A 170 7.41 -24.20 19.61
N ALA A 171 8.59 -23.78 20.08
CA ALA A 171 9.80 -23.62 19.25
C ALA A 171 10.11 -24.80 18.31
N PRO A 172 10.11 -26.09 18.74
CA PRO A 172 10.42 -27.20 17.84
C PRO A 172 9.37 -27.38 16.73
N THR A 173 8.12 -27.05 17.01
CA THR A 173 7.00 -27.17 16.05
C THR A 173 7.01 -26.00 15.06
N ILE A 174 7.37 -24.80 15.53
CA ILE A 174 7.54 -23.60 14.70
C ILE A 174 8.74 -23.77 13.76
N ASP A 175 9.89 -24.19 14.28
CA ASP A 175 11.10 -24.38 13.48
C ASP A 175 10.95 -25.52 12.44
N ALA A 176 10.08 -26.51 12.70
CA ALA A 176 9.70 -27.54 11.73
C ALA A 176 8.73 -27.04 10.63
N ALA A 177 8.00 -25.96 10.87
CA ALA A 177 7.10 -25.33 9.90
C ALA A 177 7.79 -24.23 9.06
N LEU A 178 8.95 -23.71 9.50
CA LEU A 178 9.66 -22.62 8.85
C LEU A 178 10.47 -23.08 7.62
N ASP A 179 10.08 -22.57 6.45
CA ASP A 179 10.78 -22.83 5.18
C ASP A 179 11.62 -21.61 4.74
N MET A 180 12.87 -21.59 5.20
CA MET A 180 13.85 -20.54 4.89
C MET A 180 14.20 -20.43 3.40
N SER A 181 13.88 -21.42 2.55
CA SER A 181 14.13 -21.32 1.11
C SER A 181 13.24 -20.27 0.45
N ARG A 182 12.06 -20.00 1.04
CA ARG A 182 11.08 -19.05 0.50
C ARG A 182 11.54 -17.60 0.51
N ASP A 183 12.51 -17.22 1.36
CA ASP A 183 13.11 -15.88 1.31
C ASP A 183 13.66 -15.59 -0.10
N PHE A 184 14.31 -16.58 -0.74
CA PHE A 184 14.94 -16.47 -2.05
C PHE A 184 13.95 -16.34 -3.23
N ARG A 185 12.63 -16.35 -2.95
CA ARG A 185 11.56 -15.99 -3.91
C ARG A 185 11.43 -14.46 -4.08
N LEU A 186 11.86 -13.68 -3.09
CA LEU A 186 11.77 -12.20 -3.10
C LEU A 186 12.65 -11.60 -4.20
N ARG A 187 12.11 -10.64 -4.94
CA ARG A 187 12.83 -9.77 -5.88
C ARG A 187 13.56 -8.65 -5.14
N PHE A 188 14.63 -8.08 -5.70
CA PHE A 188 15.56 -7.23 -4.93
C PHE A 188 14.88 -6.00 -4.34
N PHE A 189 14.02 -5.32 -5.10
CA PHE A 189 13.23 -4.17 -4.60
C PHE A 189 12.24 -4.56 -3.49
N GLY A 190 11.63 -5.74 -3.57
CA GLY A 190 10.74 -6.28 -2.53
C GLY A 190 11.49 -6.60 -1.24
N PHE A 191 12.62 -7.30 -1.35
CA PHE A 191 13.51 -7.59 -0.22
C PHE A 191 14.05 -6.31 0.43
N GLN A 192 14.50 -5.32 -0.35
CA GLN A 192 14.93 -4.01 0.17
C GLN A 192 13.82 -3.25 0.89
N THR A 193 12.59 -3.32 0.36
CA THR A 193 11.39 -2.76 1.01
C THR A 193 11.17 -3.41 2.37
N MET A 194 11.25 -4.74 2.47
CA MET A 194 11.16 -5.47 3.75
C MET A 194 12.29 -5.10 4.71
N ALA A 195 13.55 -5.20 4.28
CA ALA A 195 14.72 -4.98 5.14
C ALA A 195 14.77 -3.57 5.74
N ARG A 196 14.47 -2.55 4.94
CA ARG A 196 14.50 -1.17 5.41
C ARG A 196 13.33 -0.83 6.33
N SER A 197 12.09 -1.18 5.94
CA SER A 197 10.88 -0.69 6.60
C SER A 197 10.21 -1.67 7.57
N TYR A 198 10.40 -2.99 7.43
CA TYR A 198 9.56 -3.99 8.12
C TYR A 198 10.31 -4.98 9.01
N LEU A 199 11.52 -5.41 8.64
CA LEU A 199 12.27 -6.41 9.42
C LEU A 199 12.80 -5.81 10.74
N LEU A 200 12.52 -6.51 11.85
CA LEU A 200 12.90 -6.07 13.19
C LEU A 200 14.42 -6.06 13.45
N ARG A 201 14.80 -5.17 14.37
CA ARG A 201 16.15 -4.80 14.80
C ARG A 201 16.20 -4.69 16.33
N PRO A 202 17.38 -4.82 16.98
CA PRO A 202 17.51 -4.60 18.42
C PRO A 202 17.36 -3.13 18.86
N THR A 203 17.65 -2.17 17.97
CA THR A 203 17.52 -0.73 18.26
C THR A 203 16.64 -0.03 17.21
N SER A 204 16.11 1.14 17.55
CA SER A 204 15.34 2.00 16.65
C SER A 204 16.21 2.98 15.84
N ARG A 205 17.53 3.00 16.03
CA ARG A 205 18.44 3.81 15.22
C ARG A 205 18.67 3.11 13.88
N ARG A 206 18.40 3.80 12.78
CA ARG A 206 18.78 3.38 11.43
C ARG A 206 20.18 3.92 11.14
N GLU A 207 21.00 3.13 10.46
CA GLU A 207 22.23 3.61 9.84
C GLU A 207 21.94 3.99 8.39
N GLU A 208 22.07 5.28 8.05
CA GLU A 208 21.65 5.81 6.74
C GLU A 208 22.63 5.48 5.59
N SER A 209 23.81 4.93 5.92
CA SER A 209 24.97 4.85 5.02
C SER A 209 25.09 3.55 4.19
N SER A 210 24.29 2.52 4.46
CA SER A 210 24.45 1.20 3.84
C SER A 210 23.21 0.73 3.04
N LEU A 211 23.44 -0.17 2.07
CA LEU A 211 22.36 -0.83 1.32
C LEU A 211 21.65 -1.92 2.15
N LEU A 212 22.32 -2.50 3.14
CA LEU A 212 21.72 -3.34 4.17
C LEU A 212 22.15 -2.85 5.55
N ASP A 213 21.17 -2.36 6.30
CA ASP A 213 21.28 -1.91 7.69
C ASP A 213 21.92 -3.01 8.56
N GLU A 214 23.03 -2.66 9.22
CA GLU A 214 23.87 -3.55 10.02
C GLU A 214 23.13 -4.20 11.21
N GLN A 215 21.95 -3.69 11.58
CA GLN A 215 21.20 -4.08 12.77
C GLN A 215 19.99 -4.97 12.49
N VAL A 216 19.71 -5.31 11.22
CA VAL A 216 18.60 -6.23 10.87
C VAL A 216 18.89 -7.64 11.40
N MET A 217 17.95 -8.17 12.19
CA MET A 217 18.03 -9.49 12.84
C MET A 217 16.89 -10.43 12.43
N GLU A 218 15.72 -9.88 12.11
CA GLU A 218 14.59 -10.65 11.59
C GLU A 218 14.79 -11.02 10.11
N ARG A 219 14.41 -12.25 9.73
CA ARG A 219 14.37 -12.70 8.32
C ARG A 219 12.92 -12.58 7.79
N PRO A 220 12.67 -12.46 6.47
CA PRO A 220 11.31 -12.41 5.95
C PRO A 220 10.42 -13.58 6.41
N GLN A 221 10.93 -14.82 6.46
CA GLN A 221 10.17 -15.93 7.07
C GLN A 221 9.82 -15.74 8.55
N HIS A 222 10.75 -15.18 9.35
CA HIS A 222 10.47 -14.88 10.76
C HIS A 222 9.37 -13.83 10.90
N LEU A 223 9.35 -12.82 10.03
CA LEU A 223 8.30 -11.80 9.98
C LEU A 223 6.94 -12.41 9.61
N TYR A 224 6.87 -13.30 8.62
CA TYR A 224 5.62 -13.96 8.24
C TYR A 224 5.11 -14.88 9.36
N MET A 225 5.99 -15.65 10.02
CA MET A 225 5.63 -16.47 11.16
C MET A 225 5.23 -15.62 12.39
N ARG A 226 5.88 -14.47 12.61
CA ARG A 226 5.47 -13.49 13.63
C ARG A 226 4.05 -13.01 13.42
N MET A 227 3.71 -12.58 12.19
CA MET A 227 2.36 -12.16 11.85
C MET A 227 1.35 -13.28 12.12
N ALA A 228 1.68 -14.50 11.72
CA ALA A 228 0.79 -15.64 11.86
C ALA A 228 0.52 -16.05 13.31
N LEU A 229 1.58 -16.18 14.14
CA LEU A 229 1.45 -16.45 15.57
C LEU A 229 0.74 -15.31 16.30
N GLY A 230 1.07 -14.05 15.95
CA GLY A 230 0.44 -12.85 16.49
C GLY A 230 -1.06 -12.81 16.24
N ILE A 231 -1.51 -13.20 15.04
CA ILE A 231 -2.93 -13.14 14.67
C ILE A 231 -3.73 -14.36 15.18
N PHE A 232 -3.21 -15.59 15.04
CA PHE A 232 -3.98 -16.81 15.36
C PHE A 232 -3.75 -17.37 16.76
N VAL A 233 -2.55 -17.24 17.33
CA VAL A 233 -2.21 -17.88 18.60
C VAL A 233 -2.46 -16.95 19.79
N CYS A 234 -1.98 -15.69 19.73
CA CYS A 234 -2.19 -14.70 20.77
C CYS A 234 -3.68 -14.48 21.13
N GLN A 235 -3.93 -14.11 22.37
CA GLN A 235 -5.23 -13.99 23.00
C GLN A 235 -5.68 -12.52 23.12
N PRO A 236 -6.89 -12.16 22.66
CA PRO A 236 -7.49 -10.87 22.98
C PRO A 236 -7.73 -10.65 24.49
N ASP A 237 -7.92 -11.73 25.26
CA ASP A 237 -8.08 -11.66 26.72
C ASP A 237 -6.83 -12.20 27.43
N LYS A 238 -6.23 -11.33 28.25
CA LYS A 238 -5.06 -11.62 29.10
C LYS A 238 -5.42 -12.41 30.36
N ARG A 239 -6.71 -12.73 30.56
CA ARG A 239 -7.24 -13.48 31.71
C ARG A 239 -7.20 -15.00 31.47
N GLY A 240 -6.01 -15.58 31.52
CA GLY A 240 -5.84 -16.95 32.01
C GLY A 240 -6.49 -18.10 31.22
N HIS A 241 -6.84 -17.92 29.94
CA HIS A 241 -7.19 -19.05 29.05
C HIS A 241 -5.94 -19.82 28.58
N GLU A 242 -5.04 -20.12 29.52
CA GLU A 242 -3.94 -21.08 29.41
C GLU A 242 -4.40 -22.41 30.04
N ALA A 243 -5.02 -23.29 29.25
CA ALA A 243 -5.46 -24.60 29.76
C ALA A 243 -5.58 -25.69 28.69
N ASP A 244 -6.05 -25.35 27.48
CA ASP A 244 -6.41 -26.34 26.46
C ASP A 244 -5.34 -26.45 25.36
N ASP A 245 -4.61 -27.58 25.36
CA ASP A 245 -3.62 -27.93 24.33
C ASP A 245 -4.25 -28.19 22.95
N LEU A 246 -5.49 -28.66 22.86
CA LEU A 246 -6.19 -28.89 21.59
C LEU A 246 -6.52 -27.54 20.92
N VAL A 247 -7.03 -26.58 21.69
CA VAL A 247 -7.27 -25.21 21.19
C VAL A 247 -5.96 -24.52 20.80
N PHE A 248 -4.88 -24.74 21.56
CA PHE A 248 -3.55 -24.22 21.20
C PHE A 248 -3.04 -24.85 19.89
N ALA A 249 -3.15 -26.17 19.72
CA ALA A 249 -2.76 -26.86 18.49
C ALA A 249 -3.58 -26.44 17.27
N GLN A 250 -4.90 -26.26 17.41
CA GLN A 250 -5.77 -25.76 16.34
C GLN A 250 -5.39 -24.34 15.90
N ARG A 251 -5.09 -23.45 16.85
CA ARG A 251 -4.59 -22.10 16.56
C ARG A 251 -3.23 -22.11 15.87
N LEU A 252 -2.33 -23.01 16.28
CA LEU A 252 -1.01 -23.15 15.67
C LEU A 252 -1.11 -23.68 14.24
N ALA A 253 -2.03 -24.61 13.95
CA ALA A 253 -2.32 -25.06 12.59
C ALA A 253 -2.87 -23.93 11.70
N ALA A 254 -3.79 -23.10 12.22
CA ALA A 254 -4.30 -21.92 11.50
C ALA A 254 -3.20 -20.85 11.28
N ALA A 255 -2.26 -20.71 12.23
CA ALA A 255 -1.08 -19.88 12.03
C ALA A 255 -0.20 -20.43 10.89
N PHE A 256 0.04 -21.75 10.82
CA PHE A 256 0.85 -22.33 9.76
C PHE A 256 0.20 -22.23 8.36
N GLU A 257 -1.12 -22.42 8.25
CA GLU A 257 -1.88 -22.16 7.01
C GLU A 257 -1.66 -20.71 6.49
N PHE A 258 -1.70 -19.74 7.41
CA PHE A 258 -1.52 -18.33 7.08
C PHE A 258 -0.05 -17.96 6.82
N TYR A 259 0.90 -18.57 7.53
CA TYR A 259 2.33 -18.46 7.23
C TYR A 259 2.65 -18.99 5.82
N ASP A 260 2.07 -20.13 5.42
CA ASP A 260 2.18 -20.65 4.06
C ASP A 260 1.58 -19.66 3.04
N ALA A 261 0.39 -19.13 3.29
CA ALA A 261 -0.25 -18.18 2.38
C ALA A 261 0.55 -16.87 2.22
N LEU A 262 1.14 -16.34 3.30
CA LEU A 262 2.02 -15.17 3.26
C LEU A 262 3.33 -15.45 2.51
N SER A 263 4.08 -16.48 2.94
CA SER A 263 5.43 -16.77 2.43
C SER A 263 5.46 -17.33 1.01
N LEU A 264 4.35 -17.91 0.52
CA LEU A 264 4.19 -18.28 -0.88
C LEU A 264 3.71 -17.12 -1.78
N HIS A 265 3.41 -15.94 -1.19
CA HIS A 265 2.80 -14.77 -1.83
C HIS A 265 1.41 -15.06 -2.42
N ARG A 266 0.54 -15.75 -1.67
CA ARG A 266 -0.90 -15.91 -1.98
C ARG A 266 -1.75 -14.77 -1.43
N VAL A 267 -1.39 -14.28 -0.24
CA VAL A 267 -2.07 -13.16 0.44
C VAL A 267 -1.04 -12.16 0.97
N SER A 268 -1.46 -10.92 1.23
CA SER A 268 -0.64 -9.90 1.87
C SER A 268 -1.50 -8.91 2.65
N ASN A 269 -1.19 -8.68 3.93
CA ASN A 269 -1.92 -7.73 4.78
C ASN A 269 -1.28 -6.33 4.73
N ALA A 270 -2.04 -5.32 5.16
CA ALA A 270 -1.59 -3.94 5.12
C ALA A 270 -0.46 -3.62 6.12
N THR A 271 0.27 -2.53 5.83
CA THR A 271 1.50 -2.11 6.53
C THR A 271 1.43 -2.15 8.07
N PRO A 272 0.40 -1.64 8.77
CA PRO A 272 0.35 -1.68 10.23
C PRO A 272 0.31 -3.12 10.76
N THR A 273 -0.44 -4.01 10.10
CA THR A 273 -0.53 -5.44 10.46
C THR A 273 0.86 -6.10 10.41
N VAL A 274 1.62 -5.86 9.33
CA VAL A 274 2.97 -6.40 9.13
C VAL A 274 3.96 -5.86 10.19
N LEU A 275 3.85 -4.56 10.52
CA LEU A 275 4.74 -3.88 11.46
C LEU A 275 4.49 -4.24 12.94
N ASN A 276 3.25 -4.58 13.30
CA ASN A 276 2.81 -4.55 14.70
C ASN A 276 2.20 -5.86 15.23
N ALA A 277 1.86 -6.84 14.39
CA ALA A 277 1.47 -8.16 14.87
C ALA A 277 2.65 -8.84 15.61
N GLY A 278 2.36 -9.45 16.76
CA GLY A 278 3.33 -10.04 17.69
C GLY A 278 4.08 -9.03 18.56
N THR A 279 3.62 -7.77 18.64
CA THR A 279 4.33 -6.68 19.35
C THR A 279 3.56 -6.14 20.56
N LYS A 280 4.21 -5.32 21.40
CA LYS A 280 3.60 -4.71 22.61
C LYS A 280 2.40 -3.79 22.33
N VAL A 281 2.28 -3.24 21.12
CA VAL A 281 1.16 -2.36 20.72
C VAL A 281 0.69 -2.78 19.35
N GLU A 282 -0.29 -3.69 19.32
CA GLU A 282 -0.85 -4.25 18.10
C GLU A 282 -1.87 -3.30 17.47
N GLN A 283 -1.44 -2.12 17.03
CA GLN A 283 -2.24 -1.32 16.10
C GLN A 283 -2.09 -1.99 14.71
N LEU A 284 -3.16 -2.58 14.21
CA LEU A 284 -3.18 -3.40 12.99
C LEU A 284 -4.07 -2.81 11.89
N SER A 285 -4.93 -1.85 12.23
CA SER A 285 -5.93 -1.22 11.34
C SER A 285 -5.34 -0.08 10.52
N SER A 286 -5.74 0.07 9.26
CA SER A 286 -5.04 0.97 8.31
C SER A 286 -5.74 2.28 8.00
N CYS A 287 -7.07 2.34 8.11
CA CYS A 287 -7.87 3.48 7.64
C CYS A 287 -8.95 3.85 8.65
N PHE A 288 -9.12 5.16 8.85
CA PHE A 288 -10.04 5.73 9.84
C PHE A 288 -10.89 6.86 9.24
N GLN A 289 -12.21 6.80 9.45
CA GLN A 289 -13.19 7.83 9.09
C GLN A 289 -13.65 8.57 10.34
N ILE A 290 -13.13 9.78 10.58
CA ILE A 290 -13.55 10.64 11.69
C ILE A 290 -14.62 11.62 11.19
N ALA A 291 -15.61 11.91 12.03
CA ALA A 291 -16.58 12.98 11.83
C ALA A 291 -16.17 14.23 12.62
N THR A 292 -16.40 15.43 12.07
CA THR A 292 -16.36 16.67 12.85
C THR A 292 -17.68 16.93 13.57
N GLY A 293 -17.74 17.94 14.44
CA GLY A 293 -18.97 18.58 14.91
C GLY A 293 -18.96 20.08 14.58
N ASP A 294 -20.05 20.80 14.86
CA ASP A 294 -20.16 22.26 14.65
C ASP A 294 -20.03 23.06 15.97
N ASP A 295 -19.26 22.51 16.90
CA ASP A 295 -18.89 23.08 18.20
C ASP A 295 -17.38 22.98 18.46
N LEU A 296 -16.84 23.90 19.27
CA LEU A 296 -15.41 24.03 19.49
C LEU A 296 -14.78 22.81 20.24
N PRO A 297 -15.38 22.25 21.31
CA PRO A 297 -14.94 20.98 21.88
C PRO A 297 -14.81 19.86 20.85
N THR A 298 -15.87 19.50 20.13
CA THR A 298 -15.85 18.37 19.18
C THR A 298 -14.82 18.60 18.06
N LEU A 299 -14.67 19.83 17.57
CA LEU A 299 -13.65 20.18 16.58
C LEU A 299 -12.22 19.91 17.10
N PHE A 300 -11.92 20.17 18.37
CA PHE A 300 -10.61 19.91 18.96
C PHE A 300 -10.40 18.45 19.40
N ASP A 301 -11.44 17.75 19.86
CA ASP A 301 -11.39 16.31 20.09
C ASP A 301 -11.21 15.51 18.79
N THR A 302 -11.75 16.02 17.67
CA THR A 302 -11.47 15.51 16.32
C THR A 302 -9.99 15.67 15.95
N VAL A 303 -9.39 16.83 16.21
CA VAL A 303 -7.95 17.09 15.96
C VAL A 303 -7.07 16.17 16.82
N LYS A 304 -7.39 16.01 18.11
CA LYS A 304 -6.75 15.08 19.05
C LYS A 304 -6.84 13.64 18.54
N SER A 305 -8.00 13.22 18.04
CA SER A 305 -8.21 11.87 17.50
C SER A 305 -7.39 11.63 16.23
N ALA A 306 -7.38 12.58 15.29
CA ALA A 306 -6.55 12.52 14.08
C ALA A 306 -5.04 12.41 14.43
N ALA A 307 -4.57 13.17 15.42
CA ALA A 307 -3.19 13.08 15.92
C ALA A 307 -2.88 11.70 16.55
N LEU A 308 -3.76 11.18 17.41
CA LEU A 308 -3.59 9.87 18.04
C LEU A 308 -3.61 8.70 17.03
N ILE A 309 -4.44 8.80 15.99
CA ILE A 309 -4.50 7.82 14.90
C ILE A 309 -3.24 7.90 14.02
N SER A 310 -2.82 9.11 13.61
CA SER A 310 -1.60 9.31 12.82
C SER A 310 -0.37 8.74 13.53
N LYS A 311 -0.23 9.01 14.84
CA LYS A 311 0.88 8.51 15.68
C LYS A 311 1.12 7.00 15.54
N TRP A 312 0.06 6.22 15.34
CA TRP A 312 0.13 4.76 15.19
C TRP A 312 -0.02 4.28 13.74
N SER A 313 0.38 5.12 12.77
CA SER A 313 0.39 4.82 11.33
C SER A 313 -0.98 4.61 10.66
N GLY A 314 -2.07 5.03 11.30
CA GLY A 314 -3.40 5.05 10.67
C GLY A 314 -3.53 6.18 9.65
N GLY A 315 -4.04 5.89 8.45
CA GLY A 315 -4.45 6.90 7.47
C GLY A 315 -5.80 7.50 7.86
N VAL A 316 -5.87 8.82 7.99
CA VAL A 316 -7.05 9.53 8.49
C VAL A 316 -7.88 10.09 7.34
N SER A 317 -9.19 10.13 7.53
CA SER A 317 -10.09 10.97 6.76
C SER A 317 -11.05 11.72 7.70
N LEU A 318 -11.45 12.92 7.29
CA LEU A 318 -12.40 13.77 8.00
C LEU A 318 -13.44 14.27 6.99
N TRP A 319 -14.72 14.24 7.34
CA TRP A 319 -15.76 14.95 6.59
C TRP A 319 -16.13 16.24 7.32
N LEU A 320 -16.34 17.32 6.56
CA LEU A 320 -16.52 18.68 7.11
C LEU A 320 -17.94 19.25 6.87
N HIS A 321 -18.85 18.43 6.34
CA HIS A 321 -20.19 18.83 5.84
C HIS A 321 -21.14 19.45 6.88
N ASN A 322 -20.84 19.35 8.17
CA ASN A 322 -21.65 19.92 9.25
C ASN A 322 -21.09 21.24 9.81
N ILE A 323 -19.83 21.60 9.51
CA ILE A 323 -19.23 22.84 10.00
C ILE A 323 -19.86 24.06 9.31
N ARG A 324 -20.34 25.04 10.06
CA ARG A 324 -20.93 26.28 9.52
C ARG A 324 -19.92 27.10 8.70
N ALA A 325 -20.39 27.65 7.59
CA ALA A 325 -19.57 28.38 6.61
C ALA A 325 -19.13 29.77 7.09
N GLU A 326 -18.21 30.40 6.34
CA GLU A 326 -17.71 31.75 6.66
C GLU A 326 -18.85 32.77 6.78
N GLY A 327 -18.84 33.61 7.82
CA GLY A 327 -19.92 34.57 8.10
C GLY A 327 -21.10 34.03 8.92
N ALA A 328 -21.26 32.72 9.11
CA ALA A 328 -22.36 32.16 9.90
C ALA A 328 -22.34 32.61 11.38
N PRO A 329 -23.49 32.90 12.02
CA PRO A 329 -23.53 33.50 13.36
C PRO A 329 -23.11 32.54 14.49
N ILE A 330 -22.33 33.06 15.44
CA ILE A 330 -21.93 32.35 16.66
C ILE A 330 -22.69 32.94 17.85
N ARG A 331 -23.81 32.29 18.22
CA ARG A 331 -24.76 32.78 19.23
C ARG A 331 -24.15 33.05 20.62
N SER A 332 -23.10 32.32 20.99
CA SER A 332 -22.45 32.42 22.30
C SER A 332 -21.48 33.61 22.44
N THR A 333 -20.94 34.12 21.32
CA THR A 333 -19.97 35.23 21.32
C THR A 333 -20.49 36.49 20.65
N GLY A 334 -21.60 36.40 19.90
CA GLY A 334 -22.13 37.49 19.08
C GLY A 334 -21.33 37.76 17.79
N GLY A 335 -20.27 36.97 17.53
CA GLY A 335 -19.44 37.09 16.33
C GLY A 335 -19.92 36.21 15.17
N SER A 336 -19.14 36.21 14.08
CA SER A 336 -19.32 35.36 12.90
C SER A 336 -18.23 34.30 12.79
N CYS A 337 -18.54 33.17 12.15
CA CYS A 337 -17.59 32.10 11.89
C CYS A 337 -16.59 32.49 10.79
N SER A 338 -15.36 31.97 10.88
CA SER A 338 -14.31 32.14 9.85
C SER A 338 -14.34 31.06 8.76
N GLY A 339 -15.40 30.25 8.73
CA GLY A 339 -15.51 29.06 7.89
C GLY A 339 -14.45 28.01 8.20
N ILE A 340 -14.40 26.97 7.36
CA ILE A 340 -13.51 25.81 7.53
C ILE A 340 -12.02 26.16 7.36
N LYS A 341 -11.69 27.28 6.68
CA LYS A 341 -10.33 27.62 6.23
C LYS A 341 -9.27 27.56 7.34
N ARG A 342 -9.56 28.13 8.52
CA ARG A 342 -8.62 28.11 9.65
C ARG A 342 -8.50 26.73 10.29
N TYR A 343 -9.58 25.96 10.35
CA TYR A 343 -9.60 24.60 10.89
C TYR A 343 -8.84 23.62 10.00
N VAL A 344 -9.03 23.71 8.68
CA VAL A 344 -8.24 22.98 7.68
C VAL A 344 -6.75 23.29 7.80
N LYS A 345 -6.37 24.55 8.06
CA LYS A 345 -4.96 24.90 8.30
C LYS A 345 -4.40 24.25 9.56
N ILE A 346 -5.16 24.18 10.66
CA ILE A 346 -4.75 23.45 11.88
C ILE A 346 -4.51 21.96 11.58
N LEU A 347 -5.40 21.33 10.80
CA LEU A 347 -5.24 19.92 10.39
C LEU A 347 -3.98 19.70 9.54
N ASN A 348 -3.57 20.66 8.71
CA ASN A 348 -2.32 20.59 7.93
C ASN A 348 -1.09 20.54 8.85
N GLU A 349 -1.01 21.46 9.82
CA GLU A 349 0.15 21.52 10.73
C GLU A 349 0.20 20.30 11.67
N VAL A 350 -0.97 19.76 12.06
CA VAL A 350 -1.04 18.50 12.83
C VAL A 350 -0.61 17.28 12.00
N GLN A 351 -0.95 17.24 10.70
CA GLN A 351 -0.47 16.20 9.79
C GLN A 351 1.07 16.23 9.66
N LEU A 352 1.65 17.43 9.56
CA LEU A 352 3.10 17.63 9.45
C LEU A 352 3.84 17.35 10.77
N TYR A 353 3.25 17.69 11.91
CA TYR A 353 3.83 17.46 13.24
C TYR A 353 3.84 15.98 13.65
N VAL A 354 2.81 15.21 13.27
CA VAL A 354 2.69 13.79 13.65
C VAL A 354 3.19 12.86 12.53
N ASP A 355 4.51 12.89 12.33
CA ASP A 355 5.28 12.18 11.28
C ASP A 355 5.49 10.66 11.48
N GLN A 356 4.67 10.05 12.34
CA GLN A 356 4.74 8.62 12.70
C GLN A 356 6.12 8.21 13.30
N GLY A 357 6.81 9.17 13.93
CA GLY A 357 8.12 8.96 14.56
C GLY A 357 9.24 8.82 13.53
N GLY A 358 9.25 9.68 12.50
CA GLY A 358 10.18 9.64 11.38
C GLY A 358 10.02 8.46 10.43
N ASN A 359 9.02 7.59 10.61
CA ASN A 359 8.86 6.39 9.79
C ASN A 359 8.17 6.66 8.45
N ARG A 360 7.18 7.56 8.43
CA ARG A 360 6.37 7.92 7.26
C ARG A 360 5.58 9.21 7.58
N PRO A 361 5.51 10.23 6.70
CA PRO A 361 4.67 11.41 6.93
C PRO A 361 3.20 11.06 7.19
N GLY A 362 2.55 11.83 8.06
CA GLY A 362 1.09 11.78 8.24
C GLY A 362 0.34 12.08 6.93
N ALA A 363 -0.86 11.52 6.78
CA ALA A 363 -1.68 11.69 5.58
C ALA A 363 -3.17 11.69 5.91
N PHE A 364 -3.83 12.84 5.71
CA PHE A 364 -5.23 13.09 6.01
C PHE A 364 -5.98 13.45 4.71
N ALA A 365 -7.19 12.90 4.51
CA ALA A 365 -8.10 13.34 3.46
C ALA A 365 -9.34 14.05 4.02
N LEU A 366 -9.64 15.23 3.50
CA LEU A 366 -10.82 16.01 3.84
C LEU A 366 -11.91 15.81 2.79
N TYR A 367 -13.16 15.67 3.24
CA TYR A 367 -14.34 15.50 2.38
C TYR A 367 -15.31 16.67 2.57
N LEU A 368 -15.76 17.26 1.45
CA LEU A 368 -16.77 18.31 1.42
C LEU A 368 -17.81 18.05 0.31
N SER A 369 -19.09 18.31 0.62
CA SER A 369 -20.21 18.23 -0.32
C SER A 369 -20.23 19.49 -1.20
N PRO A 370 -20.53 19.40 -2.52
CA PRO A 370 -20.51 20.57 -3.41
C PRO A 370 -21.60 21.61 -3.12
N ASP A 371 -22.60 21.29 -2.27
CA ASP A 371 -23.60 22.25 -1.76
C ASP A 371 -23.11 23.17 -0.63
N HIS A 372 -21.91 22.94 -0.08
CA HIS A 372 -21.37 23.76 1.02
C HIS A 372 -20.83 25.11 0.53
N ASP A 373 -21.13 26.21 1.23
CA ASP A 373 -20.75 27.56 0.81
C ASP A 373 -19.21 27.78 0.78
N ASP A 374 -18.42 27.15 1.66
CA ASP A 374 -16.95 27.25 1.62
C ASP A 374 -16.30 26.44 0.47
N ILE A 375 -17.07 25.80 -0.44
CA ILE A 375 -16.54 24.86 -1.47
C ILE A 375 -15.42 25.44 -2.35
N PHE A 376 -15.53 26.70 -2.78
CA PHE A 376 -14.47 27.35 -3.57
C PHE A 376 -13.21 27.63 -2.75
N THR A 377 -13.38 27.98 -1.46
CA THR A 377 -12.27 28.14 -0.51
C THR A 377 -11.56 26.79 -0.31
N PHE A 378 -12.33 25.73 -0.07
CA PHE A 378 -11.83 24.36 0.11
C PHE A 378 -10.96 23.88 -1.06
N LEU A 379 -11.45 24.00 -2.29
CA LEU A 379 -10.72 23.61 -3.49
C LEU A 379 -9.47 24.46 -3.74
N GLY A 380 -9.53 25.75 -3.40
CA GLY A 380 -8.41 26.69 -3.53
C GLY A 380 -7.25 26.44 -2.55
N MET A 381 -7.50 25.82 -1.38
CA MET A 381 -6.45 25.55 -0.37
C MET A 381 -5.37 24.55 -0.81
N VAL A 382 -5.62 23.79 -1.88
CA VAL A 382 -4.65 22.87 -2.52
C VAL A 382 -3.51 23.63 -3.23
N ARG A 383 -3.75 24.87 -3.66
CA ARG A 383 -2.92 25.57 -4.65
C ARG A 383 -1.48 25.79 -4.14
N LEU A 384 -0.51 25.24 -4.88
CA LEU A 384 0.93 25.35 -4.60
C LEU A 384 1.55 26.68 -5.05
N LYS A 385 0.86 27.41 -5.93
CA LYS A 385 1.32 28.69 -6.52
C LYS A 385 0.22 29.74 -6.41
N GLY A 386 0.63 30.99 -6.15
CA GLY A 386 -0.25 32.14 -5.96
C GLY A 386 0.50 33.26 -5.24
N GLU A 387 -0.20 34.35 -4.92
CA GLU A 387 0.34 35.44 -4.10
C GLU A 387 0.71 34.95 -2.70
N GLU A 388 1.79 35.49 -2.14
CA GLU A 388 2.38 35.00 -0.89
C GLU A 388 1.44 35.13 0.32
N ALA A 389 0.63 36.20 0.36
CA ALA A 389 -0.39 36.42 1.39
C ALA A 389 -1.52 35.38 1.35
N LEU A 390 -1.81 34.77 0.19
CA LEU A 390 -2.75 33.67 0.05
C LEU A 390 -2.08 32.32 0.37
N ARG A 391 -0.82 32.15 -0.06
CA ARG A 391 0.00 30.94 0.16
C ARG A 391 0.13 30.56 1.64
N SER A 392 0.25 31.54 2.55
CA SER A 392 0.43 31.32 3.99
C SER A 392 -0.76 30.60 4.66
N LEU A 393 -1.97 30.74 4.10
CA LEU A 393 -3.20 30.12 4.61
C LEU A 393 -3.61 28.85 3.84
N ASN A 394 -2.84 28.42 2.85
CA ASN A 394 -3.08 27.17 2.13
C ASN A 394 -2.60 25.94 2.93
N ALA A 395 -3.13 24.78 2.55
CA ALA A 395 -2.89 23.49 3.21
C ALA A 395 -2.66 22.38 2.16
N PRO A 396 -1.59 22.49 1.34
CA PRO A 396 -1.36 21.60 0.20
C PRO A 396 -0.92 20.19 0.60
N ASP A 397 -0.49 20.00 1.84
CA ASP A 397 0.00 18.71 2.36
C ASP A 397 -1.15 17.74 2.63
N LEU A 398 -2.34 18.27 2.91
CA LEU A 398 -3.59 17.51 3.03
C LEU A 398 -4.07 16.96 1.69
N LYS A 399 -5.05 16.06 1.73
CA LYS A 399 -5.79 15.58 0.56
C LYS A 399 -7.24 16.02 0.66
N TYR A 400 -7.89 16.17 -0.49
CA TYR A 400 -9.19 16.84 -0.62
C TYR A 400 -10.10 15.96 -1.48
N ALA A 401 -11.39 15.92 -1.17
CA ALA A 401 -12.36 15.06 -1.84
C ALA A 401 -13.74 15.72 -1.93
N LEU A 402 -14.38 15.55 -3.09
CA LEU A 402 -15.76 15.93 -3.34
C LEU A 402 -16.70 14.76 -3.04
N TRP A 403 -17.68 14.99 -2.17
CA TRP A 403 -18.74 14.02 -1.82
C TRP A 403 -20.00 14.37 -2.62
N VAL A 404 -20.09 13.85 -3.85
CA VAL A 404 -20.98 14.39 -4.90
C VAL A 404 -22.34 13.67 -4.93
N PRO A 405 -23.48 14.37 -4.73
CA PRO A 405 -24.82 13.81 -4.94
C PRO A 405 -25.17 13.70 -6.43
N ASP A 406 -26.10 12.80 -6.78
CA ASP A 406 -26.58 12.62 -8.15
C ASP A 406 -27.16 13.93 -8.71
N LEU A 407 -27.85 14.73 -7.88
CA LEU A 407 -28.42 16.03 -8.26
C LEU A 407 -27.36 17.03 -8.78
N PHE A 408 -26.12 16.96 -8.27
CA PHE A 408 -25.03 17.79 -8.80
C PHE A 408 -24.60 17.31 -10.19
N MET A 409 -24.57 15.99 -10.41
CA MET A 409 -24.23 15.41 -11.72
C MET A 409 -25.34 15.63 -12.75
N GLU A 410 -26.61 15.62 -12.32
CA GLU A 410 -27.76 16.08 -13.13
C GLU A 410 -27.60 17.56 -13.52
N ALA A 411 -27.29 18.46 -12.58
CA ALA A 411 -27.08 19.88 -12.86
C ALA A 411 -25.88 20.11 -13.81
N LEU A 412 -24.76 19.43 -13.56
CA LEU A 412 -23.57 19.48 -14.42
C LEU A 412 -23.86 18.97 -15.84
N THR A 413 -24.58 17.85 -15.99
CA THR A 413 -24.92 17.33 -17.32
C THR A 413 -25.93 18.21 -18.04
N ALA A 414 -26.94 18.75 -17.36
CA ALA A 414 -27.86 19.73 -17.93
C ALA A 414 -27.14 21.01 -18.40
N GLN A 415 -26.12 21.49 -17.67
CA GLN A 415 -25.31 22.62 -18.09
C GLN A 415 -24.54 22.34 -19.39
N LEU A 416 -23.91 21.16 -19.49
CA LEU A 416 -23.12 20.74 -20.65
C LEU A 416 -24.01 20.55 -21.88
N GLU A 417 -25.17 19.91 -21.69
CA GLU A 417 -26.16 19.68 -22.75
C GLU A 417 -26.79 21.00 -23.23
N ASN A 418 -27.06 21.96 -22.32
CA ASN A 418 -27.46 23.31 -22.70
C ASN A 418 -26.33 24.07 -23.45
N THR A 419 -25.08 23.99 -22.99
CA THR A 419 -23.94 24.64 -23.64
C THR A 419 -23.73 24.10 -25.06
N ALA A 420 -23.82 22.78 -25.25
CA ALA A 420 -23.74 22.16 -26.57
C ALA A 420 -24.93 22.56 -27.46
N ARG A 421 -26.15 22.59 -26.92
CA ARG A 421 -27.36 23.05 -27.62
C ARG A 421 -27.25 24.50 -28.09
N ALA A 422 -26.78 25.40 -27.22
CA ALA A 422 -26.58 26.81 -27.55
C ALA A 422 -25.48 27.00 -28.60
N ALA A 423 -24.37 26.27 -28.50
CA ALA A 423 -23.30 26.28 -29.51
C ALA A 423 -23.77 25.75 -30.89
N ALA A 424 -24.78 24.87 -30.92
CA ALA A 424 -25.44 24.40 -32.13
C ALA A 424 -26.58 25.32 -32.63
N GLY A 425 -26.74 26.53 -32.07
CA GLY A 425 -27.76 27.50 -32.45
C GLY A 425 -29.16 27.24 -31.88
N GLY A 426 -29.30 26.29 -30.94
CA GLY A 426 -30.54 26.02 -30.23
C GLY A 426 -30.80 27.00 -29.07
N THR A 427 -31.97 26.88 -28.44
CA THR A 427 -32.38 27.74 -27.32
C THR A 427 -31.44 27.57 -26.11
N ASN A 428 -30.85 28.68 -25.67
CA ASN A 428 -30.09 28.74 -24.43
C ASN A 428 -31.03 28.86 -23.22
N ASP A 429 -30.88 27.98 -22.25
CA ASP A 429 -31.52 28.06 -20.93
C ASP A 429 -30.52 28.70 -19.93
N PRO A 430 -30.78 29.92 -19.42
CA PRO A 430 -29.87 30.59 -18.49
C PRO A 430 -29.85 29.95 -17.10
N GLN A 431 -30.82 29.10 -16.73
CA GLN A 431 -30.89 28.41 -15.43
C GLN A 431 -30.30 27.00 -15.47
N ALA A 432 -30.06 26.44 -16.66
CA ALA A 432 -29.38 25.15 -16.80
C ALA A 432 -28.03 25.13 -16.05
N GLY A 433 -27.88 24.19 -15.12
CA GLY A 433 -26.70 24.06 -14.26
C GLY A 433 -26.68 24.94 -13.01
N ASP A 434 -27.76 25.66 -12.68
CA ASP A 434 -27.86 26.42 -11.43
C ASP A 434 -27.66 25.51 -10.21
N TRP A 435 -26.69 25.87 -9.39
CA TRP A 435 -26.31 25.14 -8.18
C TRP A 435 -26.24 26.11 -7.00
N HIS A 436 -27.05 25.83 -5.99
CA HIS A 436 -27.22 26.65 -4.80
C HIS A 436 -26.31 26.16 -3.67
N LEU A 437 -25.72 27.11 -2.94
CA LEU A 437 -24.76 26.88 -1.86
C LEU A 437 -25.33 27.33 -0.51
N PHE A 438 -25.04 26.55 0.53
CA PHE A 438 -25.64 26.70 1.86
C PHE A 438 -24.59 26.64 2.98
N SER A 439 -24.91 27.27 4.13
CA SER A 439 -24.25 26.97 5.40
C SER A 439 -25.04 25.89 6.15
N PRO A 440 -24.38 24.86 6.74
CA PRO A 440 -25.08 23.78 7.46
C PRO A 440 -25.99 24.22 8.62
N ASP A 441 -25.72 25.33 9.30
CA ASP A 441 -26.59 25.87 10.34
C ASP A 441 -27.88 26.53 9.78
N GLU A 442 -27.81 27.04 8.56
CA GLU A 442 -28.94 27.59 7.81
C GLU A 442 -29.72 26.50 7.05
N ALA A 443 -29.07 25.38 6.70
CA ALA A 443 -29.62 24.28 5.90
C ALA A 443 -29.24 22.88 6.43
N PRO A 444 -29.63 22.51 7.67
CA PRO A 444 -29.17 21.30 8.32
C PRO A 444 -29.70 20.01 7.67
N GLY A 445 -29.00 18.91 7.94
CA GLY A 445 -29.41 17.55 7.57
C GLY A 445 -29.08 17.12 6.13
N LEU A 446 -28.57 17.99 5.25
CA LEU A 446 -28.20 17.61 3.87
C LEU A 446 -27.18 16.46 3.79
N HIS A 447 -26.31 16.30 4.80
CA HIS A 447 -25.36 15.18 4.87
C HIS A 447 -26.00 13.86 5.35
N LEU A 448 -27.14 13.92 6.06
CA LEU A 448 -27.90 12.76 6.59
C LEU A 448 -28.83 12.12 5.54
N VAL A 449 -29.02 12.76 4.39
CA VAL A 449 -29.99 12.37 3.37
C VAL A 449 -29.31 12.14 2.01
N HIS A 450 -29.86 11.26 1.19
CA HIS A 450 -29.29 10.89 -0.11
C HIS A 450 -30.37 10.65 -1.17
N GLY A 451 -30.01 10.72 -2.45
CA GLY A 451 -30.90 10.49 -3.59
C GLY A 451 -32.16 11.36 -3.58
N ALA A 452 -33.34 10.72 -3.62
CA ALA A 452 -34.63 11.41 -3.66
C ALA A 452 -34.93 12.25 -2.39
N GLU A 453 -34.52 11.81 -1.20
CA GLU A 453 -34.68 12.58 0.05
C GLU A 453 -33.78 13.82 0.03
N TYR A 454 -32.53 13.69 -0.43
CA TYR A 454 -31.63 14.81 -0.63
C TYR A 454 -32.19 15.81 -1.65
N LYS A 455 -32.69 15.33 -2.79
CA LYS A 455 -33.28 16.18 -3.83
C LYS A 455 -34.49 16.96 -3.31
N ALA A 456 -35.39 16.31 -2.56
CA ALA A 456 -36.53 16.98 -1.94
C ALA A 456 -36.09 18.02 -0.89
N LEU A 457 -35.13 17.68 -0.02
CA LEU A 457 -34.63 18.59 1.02
C LEU A 457 -33.92 19.82 0.43
N TYR A 458 -33.04 19.58 -0.55
CA TYR A 458 -32.31 20.61 -1.29
C TYR A 458 -33.26 21.56 -2.02
N THR A 459 -34.18 21.05 -2.85
CA THR A 459 -35.16 21.87 -3.56
C THR A 459 -36.07 22.65 -2.61
N ARG A 460 -36.43 22.08 -1.45
CA ARG A 460 -37.14 22.81 -0.39
C ARG A 460 -36.31 24.00 0.12
N TYR A 461 -35.04 23.80 0.44
CA TYR A 461 -34.17 24.88 0.93
C TYR A 461 -33.88 25.96 -0.13
N VAL A 462 -33.89 25.61 -1.42
CA VAL A 462 -33.89 26.59 -2.52
C VAL A 462 -35.18 27.42 -2.52
N ALA A 463 -36.35 26.78 -2.43
CA ALA A 463 -37.64 27.47 -2.41
C ALA A 463 -37.84 28.34 -1.15
N GLU A 464 -37.35 27.88 0.01
CA GLU A 464 -37.29 28.62 1.28
C GLU A 464 -36.25 29.76 1.27
N ARG A 465 -35.46 29.92 0.18
CA ARG A 465 -34.37 30.90 0.04
C ARG A 465 -33.32 30.86 1.17
N ARG A 466 -32.94 29.65 1.57
CA ARG A 466 -31.93 29.39 2.62
C ARG A 466 -30.51 29.25 2.08
N PHE A 467 -30.34 29.40 0.77
CA PHE A 467 -29.04 29.43 0.12
C PHE A 467 -28.42 30.83 0.25
N ARG A 468 -27.09 30.87 0.27
CA ARG A 468 -26.30 32.11 0.32
C ARG A 468 -25.92 32.60 -1.06
N ARG A 469 -25.61 31.66 -1.97
CA ARG A 469 -25.19 31.93 -3.34
C ARG A 469 -25.80 30.90 -4.30
N CYS A 470 -25.96 31.31 -5.55
CA CYS A 470 -26.15 30.40 -6.68
C CYS A 470 -24.97 30.59 -7.64
N VAL A 471 -24.43 29.48 -8.12
CA VAL A 471 -23.30 29.37 -9.06
C VAL A 471 -23.66 28.37 -10.16
N LYS A 472 -22.79 28.10 -11.13
CA LYS A 472 -22.96 26.95 -12.02
C LYS A 472 -22.22 25.73 -11.51
N ALA A 473 -22.80 24.54 -11.65
CA ALA A 473 -22.16 23.27 -11.26
C ALA A 473 -20.79 23.08 -11.95
N GLY A 474 -20.65 23.52 -13.20
CA GLY A 474 -19.40 23.53 -13.96
C GLY A 474 -18.33 24.48 -13.40
N ASP A 475 -18.69 25.50 -12.63
CA ASP A 475 -17.72 26.43 -12.02
C ASP A 475 -16.92 25.71 -10.93
N ILE A 476 -17.60 24.89 -10.12
CA ILE A 476 -16.99 24.08 -9.06
C ILE A 476 -16.04 23.04 -9.65
N ILE A 477 -16.40 22.40 -10.78
CA ILE A 477 -15.50 21.46 -11.47
C ILE A 477 -14.35 22.18 -12.21
N SER A 478 -14.56 23.42 -12.66
CA SER A 478 -13.50 24.26 -13.23
C SER A 478 -12.48 24.70 -12.17
N GLU A 479 -12.94 25.02 -10.96
CA GLU A 479 -12.08 25.28 -9.80
C GLU A 479 -11.28 24.02 -9.40
N ALA A 480 -11.94 22.87 -9.27
CA ALA A 480 -11.30 21.58 -8.99
C ALA A 480 -10.24 21.20 -10.05
N PHE A 481 -10.47 21.56 -11.31
CA PHE A 481 -9.51 21.36 -12.40
C PHE A 481 -8.20 22.15 -12.22
N THR A 482 -8.23 23.33 -11.61
CA THR A 482 -6.99 24.08 -11.27
C THR A 482 -6.09 23.29 -10.31
N SER A 483 -6.70 22.48 -9.44
CA SER A 483 -6.03 21.63 -8.46
C SER A 483 -5.62 20.27 -9.05
N TRP A 484 -6.43 19.64 -9.92
CA TRP A 484 -6.03 18.42 -10.64
C TRP A 484 -4.77 18.64 -11.48
N ALA A 485 -4.67 19.78 -12.17
CA ALA A 485 -3.52 20.11 -13.00
C ALA A 485 -2.21 20.23 -12.19
N GLN A 486 -2.27 20.61 -10.91
CA GLN A 486 -1.10 20.85 -10.06
C GLN A 486 -0.76 19.68 -9.12
N ALA A 487 -1.77 19.06 -8.51
CA ALA A 487 -1.63 18.14 -7.38
C ALA A 487 -2.37 16.80 -7.55
N GLY A 488 -3.12 16.62 -8.65
CA GLY A 488 -3.85 15.38 -8.94
C GLY A 488 -5.07 15.12 -8.04
N VAL A 489 -5.49 16.10 -7.24
CA VAL A 489 -6.66 16.10 -6.34
C VAL A 489 -7.52 17.35 -6.64
N PRO A 490 -8.83 17.42 -6.31
CA PRO A 490 -9.58 16.58 -5.36
C PRO A 490 -9.91 15.17 -5.85
N TYR A 491 -10.18 14.25 -4.92
CA TYR A 491 -10.87 13.00 -5.21
C TYR A 491 -12.35 13.26 -5.53
N VAL A 492 -13.05 12.33 -6.18
CA VAL A 492 -14.49 12.42 -6.45
C VAL A 492 -15.17 11.10 -6.12
N LEU A 493 -16.19 11.13 -5.27
CA LEU A 493 -17.01 9.97 -4.93
C LEU A 493 -18.49 10.34 -5.06
N PHE A 494 -19.30 9.39 -5.53
CA PHE A 494 -20.72 9.58 -5.81
C PHE A 494 -21.54 9.14 -4.59
N LYS A 495 -21.84 10.11 -3.72
CA LYS A 495 -22.56 9.97 -2.44
C LYS A 495 -23.74 9.01 -2.53
N ASP A 496 -24.61 9.20 -3.51
CA ASP A 496 -25.88 8.47 -3.56
C ASP A 496 -25.67 7.00 -3.97
N ALA A 497 -24.70 6.71 -4.85
CA ALA A 497 -24.29 5.35 -5.19
C ALA A 497 -23.57 4.65 -4.02
N CYS A 498 -22.81 5.39 -3.20
CA CYS A 498 -22.23 4.90 -1.95
C CYS A 498 -23.32 4.52 -0.94
N CYS A 499 -24.32 5.39 -0.73
CA CYS A 499 -25.39 5.18 0.25
C CYS A 499 -26.40 4.10 -0.18
N ARG A 500 -26.91 4.13 -1.42
CA ARG A 500 -27.89 3.13 -1.92
C ARG A 500 -27.35 1.69 -1.84
N LYS A 501 -26.04 1.54 -2.12
CA LYS A 501 -25.34 0.25 -2.28
C LYS A 501 -24.39 -0.05 -1.12
N SER A 502 -24.71 0.49 0.05
CA SER A 502 -24.16 0.16 1.37
C SER A 502 -24.94 -1.01 1.98
N ASN A 503 -24.23 -1.96 2.60
CA ASN A 503 -24.85 -2.96 3.48
C ASN A 503 -25.16 -2.37 4.87
N MET A 504 -24.46 -1.32 5.28
CA MET A 504 -24.70 -0.61 6.54
C MET A 504 -25.79 0.48 6.44
N LYS A 505 -26.63 0.47 5.39
CA LYS A 505 -27.70 1.47 5.20
C LYS A 505 -28.83 1.40 6.26
N ASN A 506 -28.84 0.34 7.08
CA ASN A 506 -29.63 0.20 8.31
C ASN A 506 -28.98 0.87 9.54
N VAL A 507 -27.66 1.09 9.52
CA VAL A 507 -26.91 1.75 10.61
C VAL A 507 -26.86 3.26 10.38
N ALA A 508 -26.39 3.68 9.21
CA ALA A 508 -26.23 5.08 8.81
C ALA A 508 -25.81 5.18 7.33
N PRO A 509 -26.11 6.30 6.64
CA PRO A 509 -25.44 6.63 5.38
C PRO A 509 -23.95 6.97 5.66
N PRO A 510 -22.99 6.53 4.82
CA PRO A 510 -21.63 7.04 4.88
C PRO A 510 -21.59 8.53 4.50
N CYS A 511 -20.86 9.33 5.26
CA CYS A 511 -20.63 10.75 4.95
C CYS A 511 -19.31 11.00 4.18
N SER A 512 -18.44 10.00 4.08
CA SER A 512 -17.19 10.06 3.30
C SER A 512 -16.66 8.67 2.94
N SER A 513 -15.47 8.64 2.33
CA SER A 513 -14.58 7.49 2.35
C SER A 513 -13.32 7.81 3.15
N ASN A 514 -12.45 6.82 3.34
CA ASN A 514 -11.09 6.95 3.87
C ASN A 514 -10.13 7.79 2.99
N LEU A 515 -8.86 7.89 3.44
CA LEU A 515 -7.72 8.49 2.73
C LEU A 515 -7.56 8.04 1.26
N CYS A 516 -7.85 6.77 0.94
CA CYS A 516 -7.57 6.18 -0.36
C CYS A 516 -8.82 5.91 -1.23
N THR A 517 -10.00 6.40 -0.82
CA THR A 517 -11.29 6.35 -1.56
C THR A 517 -11.96 4.98 -1.75
N GLU A 518 -11.53 3.94 -1.02
CA GLU A 518 -12.06 2.57 -1.14
C GLU A 518 -12.92 2.08 0.05
N ILE A 519 -12.97 2.79 1.18
CA ILE A 519 -13.62 2.32 2.43
C ILE A 519 -14.84 3.20 2.78
N LEU A 520 -16.04 2.60 2.87
CA LEU A 520 -17.33 3.30 3.04
C LEU A 520 -18.02 2.95 4.37
N ILE A 521 -17.27 2.98 5.46
CA ILE A 521 -17.80 2.79 6.82
C ILE A 521 -18.37 4.14 7.30
N PRO A 522 -19.63 4.21 7.77
CA PRO A 522 -20.20 5.42 8.36
C PRO A 522 -19.44 5.90 9.60
N SER A 523 -19.55 7.20 9.88
CA SER A 523 -18.98 7.84 11.08
C SER A 523 -19.79 9.08 11.45
N TRP A 524 -19.88 9.36 12.75
CA TRP A 524 -20.60 10.51 13.32
C TRP A 524 -19.94 10.92 14.64
N SER A 525 -19.98 12.21 14.98
CA SER A 525 -19.37 12.70 16.22
C SER A 525 -20.31 12.51 17.42
N GLU A 526 -19.87 12.83 18.64
CA GLU A 526 -20.80 12.87 19.80
C GLU A 526 -21.83 14.00 19.66
N PHE A 527 -21.51 15.06 18.92
CA PHE A 527 -22.42 16.15 18.57
C PHE A 527 -23.52 15.71 17.59
N ASP A 528 -23.18 14.89 16.57
CA ASP A 528 -24.17 14.40 15.59
C ASP A 528 -24.93 13.14 16.05
N ALA A 529 -24.46 12.44 17.09
CA ALA A 529 -25.06 11.19 17.56
C ALA A 529 -26.60 11.22 17.77
N PRO A 530 -27.23 12.32 18.24
CA PRO A 530 -28.69 12.42 18.30
C PRO A 530 -29.38 12.39 16.93
N ASP A 531 -28.79 13.02 15.90
CA ASP A 531 -29.31 12.98 14.53
C ASP A 531 -29.13 11.59 13.90
N PHE A 532 -28.00 10.93 14.17
CA PHE A 532 -27.73 9.57 13.68
C PHE A 532 -28.54 8.47 14.42
N ALA A 533 -29.12 8.77 15.58
CA ALA A 533 -30.05 7.87 16.28
C ALA A 533 -31.33 7.59 15.47
N ARG A 534 -31.67 8.43 14.48
CA ARG A 534 -32.83 8.25 13.59
C ARG A 534 -32.75 7.01 12.69
N PHE A 535 -31.54 6.49 12.44
CA PHE A 535 -31.32 5.33 11.59
C PHE A 535 -31.31 4.02 12.39
N HIS A 536 -30.57 4.01 13.51
CA HIS A 536 -30.45 2.86 14.39
C HIS A 536 -30.35 3.32 15.86
N PRO A 537 -31.17 2.77 16.79
CA PRO A 537 -31.29 3.29 18.15
C PRO A 537 -29.98 3.22 18.94
N GLY A 538 -29.12 2.23 18.66
CA GLY A 538 -27.81 2.10 19.27
C GLY A 538 -26.83 3.25 18.97
N ASN A 539 -27.10 4.09 17.96
CA ASN A 539 -26.22 5.21 17.62
C ASN A 539 -26.30 6.35 18.66
N ALA A 540 -27.36 6.40 19.46
CA ALA A 540 -27.49 7.30 20.61
C ALA A 540 -26.47 7.01 21.75
N ALA A 541 -25.70 5.91 21.65
CA ALA A 541 -24.67 5.55 22.63
C ALA A 541 -23.36 6.37 22.51
N GLY A 542 -23.25 7.27 21.53
CA GLY A 542 -22.12 8.19 21.33
C GLY A 542 -21.53 8.11 19.92
N GLY A 543 -20.46 8.87 19.69
CA GLY A 543 -19.82 9.00 18.38
C GLY A 543 -19.11 7.73 17.88
N GLU A 544 -18.94 7.60 16.58
CA GLU A 544 -18.19 6.53 15.94
C GLU A 544 -17.18 7.02 14.91
N THR A 545 -15.98 6.45 14.99
CA THR A 545 -14.95 6.58 13.96
C THR A 545 -14.91 5.26 13.20
N GLY A 546 -15.19 5.28 11.90
CA GLY A 546 -15.09 4.09 11.06
C GLY A 546 -13.64 3.59 11.05
N VAL A 547 -13.43 2.28 11.10
CA VAL A 547 -12.09 1.66 11.13
C VAL A 547 -12.06 0.49 10.17
N CYS A 548 -11.06 0.43 9.27
CA CYS A 548 -10.91 -0.74 8.39
C CYS A 548 -9.59 -1.50 8.55
N ASN A 549 -9.78 -2.82 8.56
CA ASN A 549 -8.80 -3.88 8.66
C ASN A 549 -8.56 -4.39 7.22
N LEU A 550 -7.32 -4.36 6.72
CA LEU A 550 -7.03 -4.47 5.28
C LEU A 550 -6.04 -5.59 4.93
N GLY A 551 -6.33 -6.29 3.84
CA GLY A 551 -5.44 -7.26 3.20
C GLY A 551 -5.84 -7.52 1.75
N ALA A 552 -5.03 -8.28 1.00
CA ALA A 552 -5.20 -8.44 -0.43
C ALA A 552 -4.74 -9.79 -0.97
N ILE A 553 -5.41 -10.27 -2.02
CA ILE A 553 -5.09 -11.51 -2.74
C ILE A 553 -4.06 -11.22 -3.84
N CYS A 554 -2.98 -12.00 -3.87
CA CYS A 554 -1.82 -11.79 -4.74
C CYS A 554 -1.94 -12.61 -6.03
N LEU A 555 -2.68 -12.08 -7.01
CA LEU A 555 -3.30 -12.85 -8.11
C LEU A 555 -2.32 -13.66 -8.98
N GLU A 556 -1.08 -13.20 -9.20
CA GLU A 556 -0.11 -13.93 -10.05
C GLU A 556 0.23 -15.34 -9.50
N SER A 557 0.02 -15.57 -8.19
CA SER A 557 0.27 -16.85 -7.52
C SER A 557 -0.79 -17.93 -7.78
N PHE A 558 -1.94 -17.56 -8.36
CA PHE A 558 -3.05 -18.45 -8.70
C PHE A 558 -3.10 -18.76 -10.21
N ILE A 559 -2.07 -18.38 -10.97
CA ILE A 559 -1.98 -18.69 -12.40
C ILE A 559 -1.38 -20.09 -12.57
N VAL A 560 -2.18 -20.99 -13.14
CA VAL A 560 -1.88 -22.42 -13.30
C VAL A 560 -1.94 -22.84 -14.78
N PRO A 561 -1.31 -23.96 -15.20
CA PRO A 561 -1.48 -24.51 -16.54
C PRO A 561 -2.94 -24.86 -16.84
N GLN A 562 -3.37 -24.67 -18.09
CA GLN A 562 -4.71 -25.01 -18.54
C GLN A 562 -4.90 -26.54 -18.60
N PRO A 563 -5.95 -27.10 -17.97
CA PRO A 563 -6.16 -28.55 -17.96
C PRO A 563 -6.24 -29.17 -19.37
N GLY A 564 -5.31 -30.07 -19.67
CA GLY A 564 -5.27 -30.88 -20.90
C GLY A 564 -4.20 -30.50 -21.93
N ASP A 565 -3.58 -29.32 -21.83
CA ASP A 565 -2.57 -28.86 -22.81
C ASP A 565 -1.29 -29.75 -22.83
N ASP A 566 -1.00 -30.46 -21.72
CA ASP A 566 0.13 -31.42 -21.62
C ASP A 566 0.15 -32.47 -22.74
N LYS A 567 -1.03 -32.84 -23.28
CA LYS A 567 -1.15 -33.83 -24.37
C LYS A 567 -0.87 -33.25 -25.76
N ALA A 568 -1.02 -31.94 -25.95
CA ALA A 568 -0.71 -31.27 -27.20
C ALA A 568 0.81 -31.10 -27.38
N ALA A 569 1.52 -30.71 -26.31
CA ALA A 569 2.96 -30.54 -26.33
C ALA A 569 3.73 -31.85 -26.64
N ALA A 570 3.16 -33.01 -26.29
CA ALA A 570 3.79 -34.31 -26.45
C ALA A 570 3.64 -34.95 -27.85
N THR A 571 2.85 -34.37 -28.78
CA THR A 571 2.40 -35.06 -30.01
C THR A 571 2.77 -34.39 -31.33
N GLN A 572 3.47 -33.24 -31.31
CA GLN A 572 3.95 -32.58 -32.53
C GLN A 572 5.44 -32.25 -32.44
N ALA A 573 6.23 -32.81 -33.37
CA ALA A 573 7.63 -32.41 -33.55
C ALA A 573 7.68 -31.01 -34.19
N ALA A 574 7.90 -29.99 -33.36
CA ALA A 574 7.96 -28.60 -33.81
C ALA A 574 9.14 -28.37 -34.79
N PRO A 575 8.98 -27.49 -35.80
CA PRO A 575 10.07 -27.16 -36.71
C PRO A 575 11.20 -26.41 -35.97
N PRO A 576 12.47 -26.49 -36.44
CA PRO A 576 13.67 -26.12 -35.64
C PRO A 576 13.79 -24.67 -35.14
N HIS A 577 12.85 -23.79 -35.51
CA HIS A 577 12.86 -22.37 -35.20
C HIS A 577 11.51 -21.84 -34.65
N ALA A 578 10.56 -22.73 -34.35
CA ALA A 578 9.40 -22.35 -33.56
C ALA A 578 9.81 -22.31 -32.07
N PRO A 579 9.52 -21.23 -31.30
CA PRO A 579 9.67 -21.29 -29.85
C PRO A 579 8.73 -22.38 -29.31
N PRO A 580 9.12 -23.13 -28.27
CA PRO A 580 8.28 -24.17 -27.70
C PRO A 580 6.94 -23.56 -27.28
N HIS A 581 5.84 -24.18 -27.68
CA HIS A 581 4.51 -23.79 -27.24
C HIS A 581 4.40 -24.03 -25.73
N ALA A 582 4.61 -22.97 -24.94
CA ALA A 582 4.28 -22.98 -23.54
C ALA A 582 2.80 -23.38 -23.38
N PRO A 583 2.46 -24.25 -22.42
CA PRO A 583 1.06 -24.58 -22.16
C PRO A 583 0.31 -23.28 -21.84
N LYS A 584 -0.94 -23.17 -22.29
CA LYS A 584 -1.78 -22.03 -21.94
C LYS A 584 -1.93 -21.97 -20.44
N GLU A 585 -2.07 -20.77 -19.92
CA GLU A 585 -2.28 -20.53 -18.50
C GLU A 585 -3.75 -20.16 -18.23
N THR A 586 -4.22 -20.38 -17.01
CA THR A 586 -5.56 -20.02 -16.53
C THR A 586 -5.50 -19.68 -15.03
N LEU A 587 -6.64 -19.32 -14.42
CA LEU A 587 -6.73 -18.96 -13.00
C LEU A 587 -7.35 -20.09 -12.15
N ASP A 588 -6.71 -20.38 -11.03
CA ASP A 588 -7.26 -21.19 -9.95
C ASP A 588 -8.26 -20.37 -9.11
N PHE A 589 -9.51 -20.28 -9.58
CA PHE A 589 -10.58 -19.62 -8.84
C PHE A 589 -10.89 -20.30 -7.49
N ALA A 590 -10.64 -21.61 -7.35
CA ALA A 590 -10.82 -22.31 -6.07
C ALA A 590 -9.78 -21.85 -5.03
N GLY A 591 -8.52 -21.71 -5.44
CA GLY A 591 -7.45 -21.12 -4.64
C GLY A 591 -7.73 -19.66 -4.26
N ILE A 592 -8.25 -18.85 -5.21
CA ILE A 592 -8.63 -17.45 -4.94
C ILE A 592 -9.75 -17.38 -3.90
N ALA A 593 -10.79 -18.21 -4.01
CA ALA A 593 -11.88 -18.28 -3.02
C ALA A 593 -11.39 -18.74 -1.64
N ALA A 594 -10.51 -19.76 -1.59
CA ALA A 594 -9.91 -20.24 -0.34
C ALA A 594 -9.03 -19.16 0.33
N ALA A 595 -8.26 -18.41 -0.44
CA ALA A 595 -7.45 -17.31 0.05
C ALA A 595 -8.30 -16.13 0.57
N ALA A 596 -9.42 -15.82 -0.08
CA ALA A 596 -10.39 -14.83 0.40
C ALA A 596 -11.08 -15.26 1.72
N GLY A 597 -11.35 -16.56 1.88
CA GLY A 597 -11.81 -17.12 3.15
C GLY A 597 -10.75 -17.01 4.26
N LEU A 598 -9.50 -17.38 3.96
CA LEU A 598 -8.38 -17.25 4.90
C LEU A 598 -8.18 -15.78 5.35
N GLU A 599 -8.15 -14.83 4.42
CA GLU A 599 -8.08 -13.39 4.75
C GLU A 599 -9.30 -12.92 5.56
N THR A 600 -10.48 -13.51 5.36
CA THR A 600 -11.65 -13.24 6.20
C THR A 600 -11.43 -13.70 7.65
N ARG A 601 -10.86 -14.91 7.86
CA ARG A 601 -10.47 -15.37 9.21
C ARG A 601 -9.42 -14.46 9.84
N VAL A 602 -8.40 -14.08 9.08
CA VAL A 602 -7.30 -13.18 9.49
C VAL A 602 -7.86 -11.82 9.93
N LEU A 603 -8.56 -11.11 9.04
CA LEU A 603 -9.02 -9.75 9.29
C LEU A 603 -10.14 -9.70 10.33
N ASN A 604 -10.96 -10.75 10.44
CA ASN A 604 -11.92 -10.88 11.54
C ASN A 604 -11.22 -11.04 12.91
N ARG A 605 -10.07 -11.72 12.98
CA ARG A 605 -9.27 -11.79 14.23
C ARG A 605 -8.51 -10.51 14.52
N VAL A 606 -8.07 -9.78 13.48
CA VAL A 606 -7.45 -8.44 13.62
C VAL A 606 -8.36 -7.49 14.39
N ILE A 607 -9.67 -7.48 14.12
CA ILE A 607 -10.66 -6.67 14.86
C ILE A 607 -10.61 -6.93 16.37
N ASP A 608 -10.39 -8.18 16.77
CA ASP A 608 -10.43 -8.58 18.19
C ASP A 608 -9.11 -8.33 18.93
N LEU A 609 -7.97 -8.36 18.23
CA LEU A 609 -6.64 -8.07 18.76
C LEU A 609 -6.26 -6.57 18.74
N ASN A 610 -6.78 -5.82 17.77
CA ASN A 610 -6.31 -4.47 17.46
C ASN A 610 -6.36 -3.51 18.67
N TYR A 611 -5.26 -2.80 18.90
CA TYR A 611 -5.20 -1.63 19.78
C TYR A 611 -5.89 -0.42 19.11
N TYR A 612 -6.95 0.08 19.76
CA TYR A 612 -7.73 1.21 19.28
C TYR A 612 -7.22 2.53 19.90
N PRO A 613 -6.90 3.56 19.09
CA PRO A 613 -6.46 4.86 19.62
C PRO A 613 -7.53 5.64 20.41
N SER A 614 -8.81 5.29 20.23
CA SER A 614 -9.96 5.90 20.91
C SER A 614 -11.12 4.90 21.05
N GLU A 615 -12.12 5.20 21.89
CA GLU A 615 -13.27 4.29 22.09
C GLU A 615 -14.26 4.35 20.92
N GLU A 616 -14.38 5.48 20.21
CA GLU A 616 -15.23 5.62 19.01
C GLU A 616 -14.74 4.69 17.89
N CYS A 617 -13.42 4.51 17.76
CA CYS A 617 -12.80 3.54 16.86
C CYS A 617 -13.14 2.09 17.26
N ARG A 618 -13.10 1.81 18.57
CA ARG A 618 -13.35 0.47 19.13
C ARG A 618 -14.81 0.07 19.03
N ARG A 619 -15.72 1.00 19.38
CA ARG A 619 -17.17 0.91 19.27
C ARG A 619 -17.54 0.52 17.84
N SER A 620 -17.15 1.31 16.83
CA SER A 620 -17.49 1.02 15.43
C SER A 620 -16.96 -0.34 14.94
N ASN A 621 -15.67 -0.62 15.12
CA ASN A 621 -15.07 -1.86 14.61
C ASN A 621 -15.62 -3.11 15.33
N ARG A 622 -16.08 -3.02 16.59
CA ARG A 622 -16.70 -4.16 17.30
C ARG A 622 -18.18 -4.36 16.96
N ARG A 623 -18.96 -3.28 16.77
CA ARG A 623 -20.40 -3.33 16.42
C ARG A 623 -20.66 -3.79 14.99
N HIS A 624 -19.79 -3.37 14.06
CA HIS A 624 -19.99 -3.57 12.62
C HIS A 624 -18.99 -4.56 12.00
N ARG A 625 -17.81 -4.72 12.61
CA ARG A 625 -16.76 -5.66 12.19
C ARG A 625 -16.39 -5.61 10.68
N PRO A 626 -16.25 -4.42 10.05
CA PRO A 626 -15.96 -4.32 8.62
C PRO A 626 -14.52 -4.74 8.30
N ILE A 627 -14.34 -5.47 7.20
CA ILE A 627 -13.01 -5.77 6.64
C ILE A 627 -12.94 -5.33 5.18
N GLY A 628 -11.71 -5.16 4.67
CA GLY A 628 -11.44 -4.78 3.28
C GLY A 628 -10.39 -5.69 2.68
N ILE A 629 -10.87 -6.76 2.04
CA ILE A 629 -10.07 -7.65 1.19
C ILE A 629 -10.02 -7.05 -0.21
N GLY A 630 -8.80 -6.87 -0.72
CA GLY A 630 -8.50 -6.38 -2.06
C GLY A 630 -7.81 -7.42 -2.93
N ILE A 631 -7.24 -6.95 -4.04
CA ILE A 631 -6.41 -7.74 -4.96
C ILE A 631 -5.12 -6.99 -5.27
N MET A 632 -4.12 -7.67 -5.82
CA MET A 632 -2.99 -7.06 -6.53
C MET A 632 -2.56 -7.94 -7.70
N GLY A 633 -1.83 -7.37 -8.66
CA GLY A 633 -1.29 -8.10 -9.80
C GLY A 633 -2.27 -8.37 -10.96
N LEU A 634 -3.37 -7.61 -11.08
CA LEU A 634 -4.30 -7.81 -12.21
C LEU A 634 -3.62 -7.62 -13.58
N ALA A 635 -2.71 -6.65 -13.69
CA ALA A 635 -1.94 -6.43 -14.92
C ALA A 635 -0.97 -7.59 -15.21
N ASP A 636 -0.39 -8.24 -14.19
CA ASP A 636 0.46 -9.43 -14.35
C ASP A 636 -0.34 -10.64 -14.87
N VAL A 637 -1.55 -10.85 -14.33
CA VAL A 637 -2.51 -11.85 -14.81
C VAL A 637 -2.83 -11.61 -16.28
N LEU A 638 -3.28 -10.41 -16.64
CA LEU A 638 -3.66 -10.08 -18.02
C LEU A 638 -2.48 -10.21 -18.99
N ALA A 639 -1.27 -9.82 -18.58
CA ALA A 639 -0.07 -9.98 -19.39
C ALA A 639 0.35 -11.45 -19.59
N ARG A 640 0.26 -12.30 -18.56
CA ARG A 640 0.56 -13.74 -18.66
C ARG A 640 -0.46 -14.48 -19.52
N LEU A 641 -1.75 -14.15 -19.38
CA LEU A 641 -2.83 -14.68 -20.22
C LEU A 641 -2.89 -14.03 -21.63
N ALA A 642 -1.98 -13.10 -21.94
CA ALA A 642 -1.92 -12.33 -23.21
C ALA A 642 -3.19 -11.54 -23.57
N ILE A 643 -3.97 -11.13 -22.55
CA ILE A 643 -5.22 -10.38 -22.69
C ILE A 643 -4.97 -8.87 -22.59
N VAL A 644 -5.51 -8.10 -23.54
CA VAL A 644 -5.36 -6.65 -23.57
C VAL A 644 -6.23 -6.00 -22.50
N TYR A 645 -5.64 -5.15 -21.66
CA TYR A 645 -6.34 -4.42 -20.59
C TYR A 645 -7.53 -3.60 -21.14
N GLY A 646 -8.71 -3.72 -20.51
CA GLY A 646 -9.95 -3.05 -20.92
C GLY A 646 -10.76 -3.75 -22.02
N SER A 647 -10.27 -4.86 -22.59
CA SER A 647 -11.03 -5.71 -23.51
C SER A 647 -12.24 -6.39 -22.85
N SER A 648 -13.12 -7.01 -23.65
CA SER A 648 -14.22 -7.84 -23.17
C SER A 648 -13.72 -9.01 -22.31
N GLU A 649 -12.58 -9.59 -22.70
CA GLU A 649 -11.97 -10.74 -22.03
C GLU A 649 -11.33 -10.31 -20.70
N ALA A 650 -10.71 -9.12 -20.67
CA ALA A 650 -10.20 -8.53 -19.44
C ALA A 650 -11.33 -8.19 -18.45
N GLN A 651 -12.45 -7.67 -18.93
CA GLN A 651 -13.64 -7.41 -18.13
C GLN A 651 -14.24 -8.71 -17.58
N ALA A 652 -14.33 -9.77 -18.39
CA ALA A 652 -14.79 -11.08 -17.93
C ALA A 652 -13.90 -11.63 -16.81
N ILE A 653 -12.58 -11.66 -16.99
CA ILE A 653 -11.67 -12.13 -15.93
C ILE A 653 -11.73 -11.25 -14.67
N ALA A 654 -11.80 -9.93 -14.81
CA ALA A 654 -11.94 -9.03 -13.66
C ALA A 654 -13.26 -9.27 -12.91
N ARG A 655 -14.38 -9.49 -13.62
CA ARG A 655 -15.66 -9.90 -13.05
C ARG A 655 -15.52 -11.22 -12.29
N GLY A 656 -14.94 -12.24 -12.91
CA GLY A 656 -14.75 -13.56 -12.31
C GLY A 656 -13.91 -13.52 -11.04
N ILE A 657 -12.79 -12.79 -11.04
CA ILE A 657 -11.94 -12.59 -9.85
C ILE A 657 -12.72 -11.89 -8.74
N ALA A 658 -13.36 -10.74 -9.03
CA ALA A 658 -14.07 -9.96 -8.00
C ALA A 658 -15.24 -10.75 -7.38
N ALA A 659 -16.01 -11.47 -8.20
CA ALA A 659 -17.07 -12.36 -7.75
C ALA A 659 -16.54 -13.51 -6.89
N THR A 660 -15.42 -14.11 -7.27
CA THR A 660 -14.76 -15.21 -6.54
C THR A 660 -14.25 -14.78 -5.16
N VAL A 661 -13.60 -13.61 -5.07
CA VAL A 661 -13.12 -13.05 -3.80
C VAL A 661 -14.30 -12.68 -2.90
N TYR A 662 -15.37 -12.08 -3.44
CA TYR A 662 -16.58 -11.78 -2.67
C TYR A 662 -17.29 -13.03 -2.15
N TYR A 663 -17.45 -14.06 -3.00
CA TYR A 663 -18.05 -15.33 -2.63
C TYR A 663 -17.27 -16.02 -1.49
N GLY A 664 -15.96 -16.21 -1.68
CA GLY A 664 -15.10 -16.87 -0.69
C GLY A 664 -15.08 -16.14 0.66
N ALA A 665 -15.04 -14.80 0.64
CA ALA A 665 -15.06 -14.01 1.86
C ALA A 665 -16.42 -14.05 2.59
N LEU A 666 -17.53 -13.90 1.87
CA LEU A 666 -18.86 -13.89 2.49
C LEU A 666 -19.27 -15.28 3.01
N LEU A 667 -18.93 -16.33 2.27
CA LEU A 667 -19.13 -17.73 2.70
C LEU A 667 -18.37 -18.05 3.99
N GLU A 668 -17.13 -17.57 4.13
CA GLU A 668 -16.36 -17.77 5.36
C GLU A 668 -16.88 -16.90 6.51
N SER A 669 -17.27 -15.64 6.25
CA SER A 669 -17.90 -14.78 7.27
C SER A 669 -19.22 -15.38 7.79
N CYS A 670 -19.95 -16.10 6.94
CA CYS A 670 -21.14 -16.86 7.31
C CYS A 670 -20.79 -18.12 8.13
N ARG A 671 -19.78 -18.90 7.74
CA ARG A 671 -19.28 -20.04 8.54
C ARG A 671 -18.82 -19.61 9.92
N LEU A 672 -18.17 -18.46 10.05
CA LEU A 672 -17.77 -17.86 11.33
C LEU A 672 -19.00 -17.45 12.18
N ALA A 673 -20.09 -17.00 11.56
CA ALA A 673 -21.33 -16.65 12.27
C ALA A 673 -22.00 -17.92 12.81
N LYS A 674 -22.12 -18.95 11.96
CA LYS A 674 -22.59 -20.29 12.34
C LYS A 674 -21.77 -20.92 13.46
N ALA A 675 -20.44 -20.81 13.40
CA ALA A 675 -19.53 -21.37 14.40
C ALA A 675 -19.52 -20.60 15.73
N SER A 676 -19.79 -19.28 15.72
CA SER A 676 -19.89 -18.45 16.94
C SER A 676 -21.32 -18.32 17.48
N GLY A 677 -22.32 -18.84 16.76
CA GLY A 677 -23.73 -18.77 17.12
C GLY A 677 -24.38 -17.39 16.95
N ARG A 678 -23.72 -16.44 16.28
CA ARG A 678 -24.24 -15.08 16.06
C ARG A 678 -23.57 -14.33 14.91
N PRO A 679 -24.29 -13.42 14.22
CA PRO A 679 -23.70 -12.44 13.31
C PRO A 679 -23.05 -11.25 14.06
N TYR A 680 -22.62 -10.23 13.32
CA TYR A 680 -22.26 -8.93 13.91
C TYR A 680 -23.50 -8.22 14.51
N GLU A 681 -23.28 -7.33 15.49
CA GLU A 681 -24.34 -6.74 16.35
C GLU A 681 -25.49 -6.07 15.57
N THR A 682 -25.16 -5.46 14.44
CA THR A 682 -26.05 -4.63 13.62
C THR A 682 -26.44 -5.28 12.29
N PHE A 683 -26.45 -6.61 12.27
CA PHE A 683 -26.92 -7.40 11.13
C PHE A 683 -28.43 -7.23 10.89
N ALA A 684 -29.20 -7.03 11.96
CA ALA A 684 -30.65 -6.83 11.88
C ALA A 684 -31.02 -5.57 11.06
N GLY A 685 -31.94 -5.72 10.10
CA GLY A 685 -32.33 -4.72 9.12
C GLY A 685 -31.35 -4.52 7.96
N SER A 686 -30.20 -5.20 7.94
CA SER A 686 -29.24 -5.07 6.82
C SER A 686 -29.75 -5.79 5.55
N PRO A 687 -29.33 -5.36 4.34
CA PRO A 687 -29.62 -6.08 3.10
C PRO A 687 -29.30 -7.58 3.17
N LEU A 688 -28.17 -7.96 3.78
CA LEU A 688 -27.78 -9.37 3.92
C LEU A 688 -28.79 -10.20 4.75
N GLU A 689 -29.44 -9.63 5.77
CA GLU A 689 -30.52 -10.33 6.51
C GLU A 689 -31.67 -10.73 5.58
N SER A 690 -31.98 -9.88 4.59
CA SER A 690 -32.98 -10.17 3.55
C SER A 690 -32.44 -11.01 2.37
N GLY A 691 -31.25 -11.60 2.48
CA GLY A 691 -30.60 -12.39 1.43
C GLY A 691 -30.08 -11.56 0.24
N LYS A 692 -30.06 -10.23 0.35
CA LYS A 692 -29.58 -9.31 -0.69
C LYS A 692 -28.08 -9.14 -0.58
N LEU A 693 -27.38 -9.74 -1.52
CA LEU A 693 -25.94 -9.63 -1.72
C LEU A 693 -25.60 -8.30 -2.37
N GLN A 694 -24.31 -7.95 -2.39
CA GLN A 694 -23.85 -6.71 -3.02
C GLN A 694 -24.31 -6.52 -4.48
N PRO A 695 -24.24 -7.51 -5.40
CA PRO A 695 -24.67 -7.32 -6.79
C PRO A 695 -26.17 -7.03 -6.91
N ASP A 696 -27.02 -7.54 -6.01
CA ASP A 696 -28.46 -7.23 -6.03
C ASP A 696 -28.71 -5.73 -5.78
N LEU A 697 -27.88 -5.07 -4.97
CA LEU A 697 -27.95 -3.62 -4.76
C LEU A 697 -27.60 -2.82 -6.03
N TRP A 698 -26.89 -3.43 -6.99
CA TRP A 698 -26.67 -2.85 -8.33
C TRP A 698 -27.82 -3.15 -9.29
N VAL A 699 -28.52 -4.29 -9.12
CA VAL A 699 -29.76 -4.59 -9.85
C VAL A 699 -30.91 -3.67 -9.38
N GLU A 700 -31.03 -3.42 -8.07
CA GLU A 700 -31.99 -2.46 -7.49
C GLU A 700 -31.79 -1.03 -8.01
N GLU A 701 -30.56 -0.66 -8.38
CA GLU A 701 -30.22 0.64 -8.98
C GLU A 701 -30.33 0.64 -10.52
N GLY A 702 -30.58 -0.52 -11.14
CA GLY A 702 -30.60 -0.67 -12.61
C GLY A 702 -29.22 -0.56 -13.28
N THR A 703 -28.13 -0.65 -12.53
CA THR A 703 -26.74 -0.53 -13.04
C THR A 703 -26.09 -1.89 -13.33
N LEU A 704 -26.74 -2.99 -12.98
CA LEU A 704 -26.41 -4.39 -13.31
C LEU A 704 -27.65 -5.14 -13.83
N ALA A 705 -27.44 -6.16 -14.69
CA ALA A 705 -28.51 -7.05 -15.16
C ALA A 705 -28.91 -8.08 -14.09
N ALA A 706 -30.19 -8.47 -14.05
CA ALA A 706 -30.75 -9.36 -13.03
C ALA A 706 -30.34 -10.84 -13.16
N ASN A 707 -29.54 -11.20 -14.16
CA ASN A 707 -29.04 -12.55 -14.45
C ASN A 707 -27.50 -12.64 -14.36
N TRP A 708 -26.89 -11.79 -13.54
CA TRP A 708 -25.45 -11.62 -13.42
C TRP A 708 -24.72 -12.90 -12.98
N GLU A 709 -25.40 -13.82 -12.30
CA GLU A 709 -24.86 -15.12 -11.91
C GLU A 709 -24.37 -15.93 -13.13
N LEU A 710 -25.03 -15.82 -14.28
CA LEU A 710 -24.62 -16.48 -15.53
C LEU A 710 -23.38 -15.84 -16.17
N GLU A 711 -23.19 -14.52 -16.00
CA GLU A 711 -21.94 -13.86 -16.40
C GLU A 711 -20.76 -14.28 -15.51
N VAL A 712 -21.02 -14.54 -14.22
CA VAL A 712 -20.01 -15.06 -13.27
C VAL A 712 -19.66 -16.52 -13.59
N GLU A 713 -20.64 -17.35 -13.92
CA GLU A 713 -20.43 -18.75 -14.33
C GLU A 713 -19.55 -18.82 -15.58
N ALA A 714 -19.86 -18.03 -16.61
CA ALA A 714 -19.03 -17.92 -17.82
C ALA A 714 -17.62 -17.36 -17.52
N ALA A 715 -17.53 -16.31 -16.69
CA ALA A 715 -16.26 -15.67 -16.33
C ALA A 715 -15.33 -16.54 -15.45
N THR A 716 -15.88 -17.48 -14.69
CA THR A 716 -15.14 -18.39 -13.79
C THR A 716 -14.95 -19.79 -14.38
N GLY A 717 -15.35 -20.01 -15.63
CA GLY A 717 -15.26 -21.32 -16.30
C GLY A 717 -16.14 -22.41 -15.66
N GLY A 718 -17.25 -22.02 -15.02
CA GLY A 718 -18.13 -22.92 -14.29
C GLY A 718 -17.74 -23.19 -12.82
N TYR A 719 -16.76 -22.47 -12.25
CA TYR A 719 -16.40 -22.63 -10.83
C TYR A 719 -17.45 -22.04 -9.86
N LEU A 720 -18.13 -20.94 -10.23
CA LEU A 720 -19.27 -20.40 -9.48
C LEU A 720 -20.52 -20.37 -10.34
N THR A 721 -21.50 -21.21 -10.00
CA THR A 721 -22.79 -21.33 -10.71
C THR A 721 -23.87 -20.50 -10.02
N PRO A 722 -25.04 -20.25 -10.66
CA PRO A 722 -26.20 -19.65 -9.99
C PRO A 722 -26.68 -20.42 -8.75
N ARG A 723 -26.39 -21.72 -8.66
CA ARG A 723 -26.72 -22.55 -7.49
C ARG A 723 -25.86 -22.19 -6.27
N ASP A 724 -24.57 -21.96 -6.45
CA ASP A 724 -23.65 -21.59 -5.37
C ASP A 724 -24.08 -20.27 -4.71
N TRP A 725 -24.50 -19.30 -5.54
CA TRP A 725 -25.08 -18.05 -5.05
C TRP A 725 -26.41 -18.26 -4.31
N ALA A 726 -27.29 -19.16 -4.79
CA ALA A 726 -28.53 -19.50 -4.09
C ALA A 726 -28.27 -20.17 -2.72
N GLU A 727 -27.32 -21.11 -2.63
CA GLU A 727 -26.95 -21.75 -1.36
C GLU A 727 -26.28 -20.76 -0.39
N LEU A 728 -25.42 -19.85 -0.88
CA LEU A 728 -24.86 -18.77 -0.07
C LEU A 728 -25.94 -17.81 0.47
N ARG A 729 -26.94 -17.43 -0.34
CA ARG A 729 -28.08 -16.62 0.12
C ARG A 729 -28.83 -17.30 1.27
N ILE A 730 -29.12 -18.61 1.15
CA ILE A 730 -29.78 -19.39 2.19
C ILE A 730 -28.94 -19.40 3.47
N MET A 731 -27.64 -19.70 3.38
CA MET A 731 -26.75 -19.71 4.54
C MET A 731 -26.68 -18.33 5.24
N VAL A 732 -26.60 -17.24 4.48
CA VAL A 732 -26.56 -15.88 5.02
C VAL A 732 -27.88 -15.49 5.71
N MET A 733 -29.03 -15.94 5.21
CA MET A 733 -30.32 -15.74 5.89
C MET A 733 -30.48 -16.63 7.14
N GLU A 734 -29.92 -17.84 7.15
CA GLU A 734 -30.05 -18.80 8.26
C GLU A 734 -29.09 -18.49 9.43
N PHE A 735 -27.83 -18.13 9.13
CA PHE A 735 -26.76 -17.96 10.13
C PHE A 735 -26.24 -16.52 10.27
N GLY A 736 -26.57 -15.64 9.32
CA GLY A 736 -25.96 -14.32 9.20
C GLY A 736 -24.47 -14.37 8.82
N VAL A 737 -23.76 -13.27 9.08
CA VAL A 737 -22.30 -13.12 8.84
C VAL A 737 -21.65 -12.35 9.99
N VAL A 738 -20.33 -12.51 10.21
CA VAL A 738 -19.60 -11.78 11.28
C VAL A 738 -18.99 -10.46 10.84
N ASN A 739 -19.13 -10.05 9.58
CA ASN A 739 -18.57 -8.80 9.05
C ASN A 739 -19.62 -8.02 8.21
N ALA A 740 -19.89 -6.75 8.53
CA ALA A 740 -20.81 -5.92 7.74
C ALA A 740 -20.29 -5.58 6.34
N TYR A 741 -18.98 -5.63 6.14
CA TYR A 741 -18.30 -5.48 4.85
C TYR A 741 -17.15 -6.48 4.76
N ALA A 742 -16.88 -6.95 3.54
CA ALA A 742 -15.80 -7.88 3.23
C ALA A 742 -14.75 -7.31 2.24
N ILE A 743 -15.18 -6.60 1.20
CA ILE A 743 -14.37 -6.31 -0.01
C ILE A 743 -14.16 -4.81 -0.22
N ALA A 744 -12.90 -4.41 -0.44
CA ALA A 744 -12.47 -3.06 -0.79
C ALA A 744 -11.15 -3.10 -1.57
N LEU A 745 -11.05 -2.42 -2.71
CA LEU A 745 -9.84 -2.45 -3.54
C LEU A 745 -8.93 -1.25 -3.27
N MET A 746 -7.98 -1.43 -2.33
CA MET A 746 -7.04 -0.40 -1.86
C MET A 746 -5.76 -0.28 -2.71
N PRO A 747 -4.99 0.83 -2.65
CA PRO A 747 -3.75 0.95 -3.39
C PRO A 747 -2.64 0.14 -2.69
N THR A 748 -2.15 -0.91 -3.34
CA THR A 748 -1.18 -1.87 -2.75
C THR A 748 0.27 -1.40 -2.88
N ALA A 749 0.51 -0.09 -2.82
CA ALA A 749 1.73 0.58 -3.31
C ALA A 749 3.06 0.20 -2.65
N THR A 750 3.02 -0.53 -1.53
CA THR A 750 4.22 -1.07 -0.85
C THR A 750 4.19 -2.60 -0.77
N THR A 751 3.02 -3.19 -0.51
CA THR A 751 2.84 -4.65 -0.40
C THR A 751 3.02 -5.37 -1.74
N SER A 752 2.57 -4.77 -2.85
CA SER A 752 2.79 -5.30 -4.20
C SER A 752 4.27 -5.34 -4.60
N ASN A 753 5.09 -4.36 -4.21
CA ASN A 753 6.55 -4.41 -4.42
C ASN A 753 7.20 -5.59 -3.68
N ILE A 754 6.70 -5.92 -2.47
CA ILE A 754 7.16 -7.09 -1.68
C ILE A 754 6.76 -8.39 -2.39
N ALA A 755 5.49 -8.51 -2.78
CA ALA A 755 4.97 -9.66 -3.52
C ALA A 755 5.62 -9.82 -4.92
N GLY A 756 6.12 -8.73 -5.51
CA GLY A 756 6.68 -8.64 -6.85
C GLY A 756 5.66 -8.30 -7.95
N GLN A 757 4.43 -7.92 -7.61
CA GLN A 757 3.30 -7.76 -8.55
C GLN A 757 2.97 -6.28 -8.82
N ASN A 758 2.15 -5.98 -9.83
CA ASN A 758 1.65 -4.63 -10.12
C ASN A 758 0.61 -4.18 -9.08
N GLU A 759 0.38 -2.87 -8.98
CA GLU A 759 -0.51 -2.29 -7.98
C GLU A 759 -1.98 -2.58 -8.27
N CYS A 760 -2.66 -3.16 -7.26
CA CYS A 760 -4.10 -3.41 -7.21
C CYS A 760 -4.70 -3.96 -8.52
N PHE A 761 -5.68 -3.25 -9.09
CA PHE A 761 -6.25 -3.48 -10.41
C PHE A 761 -5.69 -2.55 -11.49
N ASP A 762 -4.74 -1.65 -11.17
CA ASP A 762 -4.22 -0.68 -12.12
C ASP A 762 -3.44 -1.36 -13.27
N PRO A 763 -3.43 -0.76 -14.48
CA PRO A 763 -2.53 -1.17 -15.56
C PRO A 763 -1.06 -0.85 -15.23
N PHE A 764 -0.11 -1.34 -16.04
CA PHE A 764 1.30 -0.98 -15.89
C PHE A 764 1.53 0.51 -16.16
N THR A 765 1.97 1.28 -15.16
CA THR A 765 2.17 2.73 -15.30
C THR A 765 3.24 3.08 -16.36
N TYR A 766 4.31 2.29 -16.44
CA TYR A 766 5.33 2.30 -17.49
C TYR A 766 5.92 0.88 -17.62
N ASN A 767 6.51 0.51 -18.77
CA ASN A 767 7.20 -0.78 -18.88
C ASN A 767 8.66 -0.77 -18.36
N ILE A 768 9.28 0.40 -18.23
CA ILE A 768 10.56 0.59 -17.51
C ILE A 768 10.62 2.00 -16.93
N TYR A 769 10.96 2.14 -15.65
CA TYR A 769 10.99 3.43 -14.95
C TYR A 769 11.82 3.39 -13.64
N THR A 770 12.42 4.51 -13.24
CA THR A 770 13.03 4.62 -11.90
C THR A 770 11.98 5.04 -10.88
N ARG A 771 11.69 4.16 -9.91
CA ARG A 771 10.83 4.43 -8.75
C ARG A 771 11.69 4.90 -7.58
N LYS A 772 11.50 6.13 -7.12
CA LYS A 772 12.13 6.66 -5.90
C LYS A 772 11.22 6.37 -4.69
N THR A 773 11.82 5.96 -3.58
CA THR A 773 11.12 5.53 -2.35
C THR A 773 11.95 5.89 -1.11
N LEU A 774 11.37 5.71 0.10
CA LEU A 774 12.15 5.73 1.35
C LEU A 774 13.22 4.62 1.41
N ALA A 775 13.10 3.59 0.56
CA ALA A 775 14.10 2.54 0.41
C ALA A 775 15.24 2.90 -0.57
N GLY A 776 15.20 4.08 -1.21
CA GLY A 776 16.14 4.49 -2.25
C GLY A 776 15.51 4.53 -3.64
N GLU A 777 16.36 4.55 -4.66
CA GLU A 777 15.95 4.62 -6.07
C GLU A 777 16.12 3.25 -6.74
N PHE A 778 15.04 2.71 -7.28
CA PHE A 778 15.00 1.39 -7.89
C PHE A 778 14.56 1.47 -9.34
N LEU A 779 15.24 0.74 -10.22
CA LEU A 779 14.74 0.49 -11.55
C LEU A 779 13.64 -0.58 -11.49
N VAL A 780 12.44 -0.23 -11.94
CA VAL A 780 11.31 -1.16 -12.09
C VAL A 780 11.12 -1.46 -13.56
N ILE A 781 10.96 -2.74 -13.91
CA ILE A 781 10.86 -3.21 -15.29
C ILE A 781 9.74 -4.24 -15.41
N ASN A 782 8.94 -4.14 -16.47
CA ASN A 782 7.90 -5.12 -16.78
C ASN A 782 8.53 -6.44 -17.27
N ARG A 783 8.67 -7.40 -16.33
CA ARG A 783 9.20 -8.75 -16.61
C ARG A 783 8.45 -9.48 -17.73
N HIS A 784 7.16 -9.21 -17.90
CA HIS A 784 6.32 -9.90 -18.87
C HIS A 784 6.57 -9.39 -20.29
N LEU A 785 6.82 -8.09 -20.44
CA LEU A 785 7.29 -7.52 -21.71
C LEU A 785 8.63 -8.13 -22.12
N ILE A 786 9.61 -8.17 -21.20
CA ILE A 786 10.92 -8.80 -21.51
C ILE A 786 10.73 -10.26 -21.90
N ARG A 787 10.02 -11.07 -21.10
CA ARG A 787 9.72 -12.48 -21.41
C ARG A 787 9.10 -12.65 -22.80
N ARG A 788 8.12 -11.81 -23.18
CA ARG A 788 7.48 -11.87 -24.50
C ARG A 788 8.43 -11.47 -25.63
N LEU A 789 9.27 -10.45 -25.44
CA LEU A 789 10.27 -10.05 -26.44
C LEU A 789 11.39 -11.08 -26.59
N THR A 790 11.84 -11.71 -25.50
CA THR A 790 12.83 -12.80 -25.52
C THR A 790 12.27 -14.03 -26.25
N ALA A 791 11.03 -14.43 -25.95
CA ALA A 791 10.35 -15.56 -26.61
C ALA A 791 10.11 -15.33 -28.12
N LEU A 792 10.14 -14.07 -28.58
CA LEU A 792 10.05 -13.69 -29.99
C LEU A 792 11.41 -13.46 -30.66
N GLY A 793 12.54 -13.64 -29.94
CA GLY A 793 13.88 -13.34 -30.46
C GLY A 793 14.14 -11.84 -30.70
N LEU A 794 13.35 -10.95 -30.08
CA LEU A 794 13.40 -9.50 -30.26
C LEU A 794 14.11 -8.76 -29.13
N TRP A 795 14.43 -9.43 -28.03
CA TRP A 795 15.11 -8.83 -26.89
C TRP A 795 16.63 -8.82 -27.09
N ASP A 796 17.17 -7.66 -27.45
CA ASP A 796 18.60 -7.42 -27.65
C ASP A 796 19.00 -6.00 -27.19
N GLU A 797 20.30 -5.70 -27.27
CA GLU A 797 20.87 -4.41 -26.88
C GLU A 797 20.36 -3.21 -27.71
N LYS A 798 19.78 -3.44 -28.89
CA LYS A 798 19.11 -2.37 -29.66
C LYS A 798 17.72 -2.13 -29.10
N MET A 799 16.94 -3.19 -28.89
CA MET A 799 15.60 -3.13 -28.26
C MET A 799 15.65 -2.48 -26.87
N ARG A 800 16.66 -2.83 -26.05
CA ARG A 800 16.88 -2.23 -24.72
C ARG A 800 16.98 -0.71 -24.81
N ARG A 801 17.82 -0.19 -25.71
CA ARG A 801 18.02 1.25 -25.92
C ARG A 801 16.84 1.93 -26.63
N GLU A 802 16.18 1.26 -27.57
CA GLU A 802 14.93 1.73 -28.18
C GLU A 802 13.82 1.92 -27.12
N LEU A 803 13.67 0.98 -26.19
CA LEU A 803 12.70 1.05 -25.09
C LEU A 803 13.03 2.12 -24.04
N LEU A 804 14.32 2.30 -23.70
CA LEU A 804 14.78 3.37 -22.82
C LEU A 804 14.53 4.76 -23.44
N ALA A 805 14.90 4.94 -24.71
CA ALA A 805 14.67 6.19 -25.45
C ALA A 805 13.18 6.52 -25.63
N ALA A 806 12.33 5.49 -25.78
CA ALA A 806 10.87 5.62 -25.84
C ALA A 806 10.21 5.80 -24.44
N GLY A 807 10.98 6.01 -23.37
CA GLY A 807 10.45 6.24 -22.02
C GLY A 807 9.68 5.06 -21.43
N GLY A 808 9.97 3.84 -21.90
CA GLY A 808 9.23 2.63 -21.55
C GLY A 808 7.91 2.43 -22.31
N SER A 809 7.64 3.23 -23.34
CA SER A 809 6.61 2.93 -24.34
C SER A 809 7.13 1.92 -25.37
N VAL A 810 6.25 1.04 -25.85
CA VAL A 810 6.52 0.15 -27.00
C VAL A 810 5.81 0.59 -28.28
N GLN A 811 4.98 1.64 -28.26
CA GLN A 811 4.09 1.98 -29.38
C GLN A 811 4.84 2.37 -30.65
N GLU A 812 5.90 3.19 -30.52
CA GLU A 812 6.68 3.70 -31.66
C GLU A 812 7.84 2.77 -32.07
N ILE A 813 8.07 1.67 -31.35
CA ILE A 813 9.15 0.73 -31.66
C ILE A 813 8.69 -0.17 -32.83
N ALA A 814 9.09 0.22 -34.05
CA ALA A 814 8.62 -0.41 -35.30
C ALA A 814 8.78 -1.94 -35.33
N ARG A 815 9.87 -2.47 -34.76
CA ARG A 815 10.20 -3.91 -34.70
C ARG A 815 9.38 -4.72 -33.68
N VAL A 816 8.60 -4.09 -32.80
CA VAL A 816 7.70 -4.78 -31.86
C VAL A 816 6.39 -5.12 -32.57
N PRO A 817 5.93 -6.39 -32.59
CA PRO A 817 4.67 -6.77 -33.24
C PRO A 817 3.46 -6.01 -32.68
N ALA A 818 2.49 -5.68 -33.53
CA ALA A 818 1.34 -4.87 -33.15
C ALA A 818 0.47 -5.49 -32.04
N GLU A 819 0.49 -6.82 -31.88
CA GLU A 819 -0.10 -7.50 -30.73
C GLU A 819 0.60 -7.18 -29.40
N VAL A 820 1.94 -7.27 -29.36
CA VAL A 820 2.77 -6.94 -28.18
C VAL A 820 2.63 -5.44 -27.84
N ARG A 821 2.55 -4.57 -28.86
CA ARG A 821 2.28 -3.14 -28.66
C ARG A 821 0.90 -2.87 -28.03
N ARG A 822 -0.14 -3.60 -28.43
CA ARG A 822 -1.47 -3.52 -27.78
C ARG A 822 -1.47 -4.06 -26.35
N LEU A 823 -0.80 -5.17 -26.10
CA LEU A 823 -0.76 -5.85 -24.80
C LEU A 823 -0.02 -5.01 -23.74
N PHE A 824 1.12 -4.42 -24.11
CA PHE A 824 1.98 -3.66 -23.20
C PHE A 824 1.81 -2.13 -23.32
N ARG A 825 0.57 -1.69 -23.58
CA ARG A 825 0.20 -0.28 -23.44
C ARG A 825 0.38 0.17 -22.00
N THR A 826 1.09 1.27 -21.80
CA THR A 826 1.21 1.90 -20.47
C THR A 826 -0.11 2.55 -20.04
N ALA A 827 -0.27 2.82 -18.75
CA ALA A 827 -1.46 3.48 -18.20
C ALA A 827 -1.82 4.81 -18.90
N ARG A 828 -0.79 5.50 -19.44
CA ARG A 828 -0.90 6.77 -20.19
C ARG A 828 -1.29 6.59 -21.66
N GLU A 829 -1.15 5.38 -22.21
CA GLU A 829 -1.46 5.00 -23.60
C GLU A 829 -2.85 4.33 -23.75
N LEU A 830 -3.49 3.97 -22.63
CA LEU A 830 -4.84 3.41 -22.61
C LEU A 830 -5.91 4.50 -22.73
N HIS A 831 -7.05 4.15 -23.33
CA HIS A 831 -8.20 5.06 -23.36
C HIS A 831 -8.83 5.15 -21.96
N PRO A 832 -9.08 6.35 -21.38
CA PRO A 832 -9.54 6.48 -19.99
C PRO A 832 -10.77 5.65 -19.62
N SER A 833 -11.73 5.50 -20.53
CA SER A 833 -12.93 4.66 -20.30
C SER A 833 -12.61 3.18 -20.04
N TYR A 834 -11.42 2.67 -20.40
CA TYR A 834 -11.03 1.29 -20.09
C TYR A 834 -10.91 1.07 -18.58
N THR A 835 -10.47 2.08 -17.81
CA THR A 835 -10.50 2.01 -16.34
C THR A 835 -11.93 1.90 -15.84
N ILE A 836 -12.87 2.65 -16.41
CA ILE A 836 -14.30 2.59 -16.08
C ILE A 836 -14.89 1.22 -16.44
N TYR A 837 -14.50 0.63 -17.56
CA TYR A 837 -14.95 -0.71 -17.98
C TYR A 837 -14.50 -1.79 -17.00
N MET A 838 -13.21 -1.80 -16.64
CA MET A 838 -12.65 -2.73 -15.66
C MET A 838 -13.27 -2.51 -14.26
N ALA A 839 -13.45 -1.26 -13.84
CA ALA A 839 -14.12 -0.90 -12.60
C ALA A 839 -15.58 -1.43 -12.59
N LYS A 840 -16.37 -1.17 -13.64
CA LYS A 840 -17.75 -1.65 -13.76
C LYS A 840 -17.86 -3.17 -13.77
N ALA A 841 -16.86 -3.89 -14.30
CA ALA A 841 -16.84 -5.35 -14.25
C ALA A 841 -16.72 -5.90 -12.83
N MET A 842 -15.96 -5.23 -11.95
CA MET A 842 -15.69 -5.66 -10.57
C MET A 842 -16.67 -5.07 -9.53
N ALA A 843 -17.14 -3.84 -9.74
CA ALA A 843 -17.90 -3.07 -8.75
C ALA A 843 -19.17 -3.75 -8.18
N PRO A 844 -19.91 -4.58 -8.93
CA PRO A 844 -21.00 -5.41 -8.39
C PRO A 844 -20.63 -6.27 -7.16
N PHE A 845 -19.37 -6.67 -7.04
CA PHE A 845 -18.87 -7.57 -5.99
C PHE A 845 -18.08 -6.84 -4.90
N ILE A 846 -18.03 -5.51 -4.96
CA ILE A 846 -17.26 -4.66 -4.04
C ILE A 846 -18.24 -3.93 -3.11
N CYS A 847 -18.35 -4.41 -1.88
CA CYS A 847 -19.32 -3.89 -0.92
C CYS A 847 -18.92 -2.52 -0.35
N GLN A 848 -17.63 -2.24 -0.23
CA GLN A 848 -17.13 -0.89 0.01
C GLN A 848 -16.94 -0.17 -1.34
N SER A 849 -15.74 0.32 -1.70
CA SER A 849 -15.42 0.94 -2.98
C SER A 849 -14.01 0.53 -3.49
N MET A 850 -13.46 1.28 -4.45
CA MET A 850 -12.16 1.03 -5.08
C MET A 850 -11.40 2.33 -5.37
N SER A 851 -10.07 2.31 -5.20
CA SER A 851 -9.17 3.45 -5.41
C SER A 851 -8.89 3.73 -6.90
N MET A 852 -9.89 4.15 -7.67
CA MET A 852 -9.80 4.26 -9.13
C MET A 852 -8.94 5.44 -9.61
N ASN A 853 -7.72 5.17 -10.08
CA ASN A 853 -6.80 6.16 -10.65
C ASN A 853 -7.14 6.53 -12.10
N LEU A 854 -6.77 7.76 -12.49
CA LEU A 854 -6.86 8.28 -13.85
C LEU A 854 -5.49 8.79 -14.30
N PHE A 855 -5.02 8.36 -15.47
CA PHE A 855 -3.73 8.74 -16.02
C PHE A 855 -3.93 9.65 -17.24
N LEU A 856 -3.51 10.92 -17.15
CA LEU A 856 -3.67 11.92 -18.20
C LEU A 856 -2.45 12.84 -18.24
N ASP A 857 -1.54 12.62 -19.18
CA ASP A 857 -0.34 13.46 -19.37
C ASP A 857 -0.65 14.96 -19.38
N GLU A 858 -1.62 15.33 -20.20
CA GLU A 858 -2.16 16.67 -20.36
C GLU A 858 -3.64 16.67 -19.94
N PRO A 859 -3.95 17.10 -18.71
CA PRO A 859 -5.32 17.17 -18.23
C PRO A 859 -6.06 18.27 -19.00
N ASN A 860 -7.32 18.00 -19.35
CA ASN A 860 -8.23 19.01 -19.88
C ASN A 860 -9.63 18.78 -19.31
N LEU A 861 -10.31 19.88 -19.02
CA LEU A 861 -11.61 19.89 -18.35
C LEU A 861 -12.66 18.99 -19.06
N PRO A 862 -12.82 19.01 -20.41
CA PRO A 862 -13.77 18.13 -21.09
C PRO A 862 -13.50 16.63 -20.92
N LYS A 863 -12.23 16.17 -20.99
CA LYS A 863 -11.92 14.74 -20.77
C LYS A 863 -12.21 14.30 -19.33
N ILE A 864 -11.90 15.13 -18.33
CA ILE A 864 -12.16 14.79 -16.92
C ILE A 864 -13.66 14.82 -16.61
N ILE A 865 -14.39 15.85 -17.06
CA ILE A 865 -15.85 15.89 -16.98
C ILE A 865 -16.48 14.65 -17.62
N ARG A 866 -16.05 14.28 -18.83
CA ARG A 866 -16.54 13.09 -19.53
C ARG A 866 -16.26 11.80 -18.74
N PHE A 867 -15.05 11.65 -18.20
CA PHE A 867 -14.68 10.49 -17.37
C PHE A 867 -15.56 10.39 -16.10
N LEU A 868 -15.79 11.50 -15.40
CA LEU A 868 -16.67 11.54 -14.23
C LEU A 868 -18.13 11.23 -14.59
N VAL A 869 -18.65 11.75 -15.71
CA VAL A 869 -20.02 11.47 -16.17
C VAL A 869 -20.17 10.01 -16.66
N GLU A 870 -19.16 9.45 -17.34
CA GLU A 870 -19.15 8.02 -17.71
C GLU A 870 -19.10 7.11 -16.47
N GLY A 871 -18.27 7.45 -15.46
CA GLY A 871 -18.18 6.70 -14.19
C GLY A 871 -19.46 6.78 -13.36
N TRP A 872 -20.09 7.95 -13.29
CA TRP A 872 -21.39 8.16 -12.65
C TRP A 872 -22.50 7.37 -13.35
N ARG A 873 -22.64 7.49 -14.68
CA ARG A 873 -23.62 6.72 -15.48
C ARG A 873 -23.33 5.21 -15.49
N ALA A 874 -22.12 4.78 -15.17
CA ALA A 874 -21.78 3.37 -14.92
C ALA A 874 -22.15 2.88 -13.50
N GLY A 875 -22.62 3.77 -12.61
CA GLY A 875 -23.00 3.47 -11.23
C GLY A 875 -21.80 3.35 -10.26
N LEU A 876 -20.61 3.81 -10.62
CA LEU A 876 -19.45 3.67 -9.74
C LEU A 876 -19.65 4.41 -8.40
N LYS A 877 -19.01 3.92 -7.34
CA LYS A 877 -19.02 4.55 -6.00
C LYS A 877 -17.94 5.63 -5.90
N THR A 878 -16.72 5.28 -6.30
CA THR A 878 -15.62 6.25 -6.51
C THR A 878 -15.53 6.61 -7.98
N GLY A 879 -15.57 7.91 -8.28
CA GLY A 879 -15.42 8.46 -9.63
C GLY A 879 -13.99 8.83 -9.98
N LEU A 880 -13.16 9.19 -8.99
CA LEU A 880 -11.75 9.52 -9.16
C LEU A 880 -11.00 9.45 -7.83
N TYR A 881 -9.92 8.67 -7.78
CA TYR A 881 -8.86 8.78 -6.77
C TYR A 881 -7.84 9.82 -7.25
N TYR A 882 -6.62 9.45 -7.66
CA TYR A 882 -5.66 10.42 -8.22
C TYR A 882 -5.83 10.64 -9.72
N CYS A 883 -5.67 11.90 -10.16
CA CYS A 883 -5.40 12.26 -11.54
C CYS A 883 -3.88 12.43 -11.75
N HIS A 884 -3.23 11.43 -12.33
CA HIS A 884 -1.78 11.38 -12.56
C HIS A 884 -1.34 12.16 -13.80
N THR A 885 -1.22 13.48 -13.64
CA THR A 885 -0.72 14.41 -14.68
C THR A 885 0.81 14.48 -14.70
N LYS A 886 1.41 14.87 -15.83
CA LYS A 886 2.88 15.05 -15.92
C LYS A 886 3.39 16.00 -14.83
N ALA A 887 2.68 17.12 -14.61
CA ALA A 887 3.00 18.09 -13.57
C ALA A 887 2.84 17.51 -12.14
N ALA A 888 1.72 16.86 -11.83
CA ALA A 888 1.47 16.29 -10.50
C ALA A 888 2.47 15.17 -10.15
N THR A 889 2.78 14.28 -11.11
CA THR A 889 3.82 13.24 -10.91
C THR A 889 5.25 13.79 -10.84
N GLY A 890 5.48 15.09 -11.09
CA GLY A 890 6.74 15.76 -10.80
C GLY A 890 7.09 15.80 -9.31
N SER A 891 6.08 15.71 -8.42
CA SER A 891 6.28 15.58 -6.97
C SER A 891 6.78 14.17 -6.58
N GLN A 892 6.12 13.13 -7.10
CA GLN A 892 6.55 11.73 -7.01
C GLN A 892 7.61 11.41 -8.08
N LYS A 893 8.79 12.05 -7.99
CA LYS A 893 9.90 12.05 -8.97
C LYS A 893 10.20 10.66 -9.60
N THR A 894 9.44 10.32 -10.63
CA THR A 894 9.55 9.08 -11.40
C THR A 894 10.29 9.43 -12.68
N SER A 895 11.62 9.35 -12.63
CA SER A 895 12.47 9.73 -13.76
C SER A 895 12.50 8.62 -14.81
N ILE A 896 12.29 9.01 -16.07
CA ILE A 896 12.69 8.20 -17.23
C ILE A 896 14.20 7.98 -17.16
N VAL A 897 14.64 6.77 -17.47
CA VAL A 897 16.04 6.37 -17.42
C VAL A 897 16.80 6.98 -18.61
N VAL A 898 17.49 8.08 -18.37
CA VAL A 898 18.49 8.62 -19.30
C VAL A 898 19.88 8.22 -18.77
N THR A 899 20.44 7.15 -19.33
CA THR A 899 21.80 6.70 -19.03
C THR A 899 22.75 7.15 -20.12
N ASP A 900 23.53 8.18 -19.85
CA ASP A 900 24.80 8.39 -20.55
C ASP A 900 25.78 7.27 -20.12
N GLU A 901 26.07 6.33 -21.02
CA GLU A 901 27.00 5.20 -20.78
C GLU A 901 28.48 5.67 -20.79
N ALA A 902 28.83 6.73 -20.03
CA ALA A 902 30.18 7.31 -20.00
C ALA A 902 30.56 8.06 -18.70
N ALA A 903 30.16 7.61 -17.51
CA ALA A 903 30.67 8.16 -16.24
C ALA A 903 30.95 7.06 -15.18
N PRO A 904 32.16 7.01 -14.57
CA PRO A 904 32.38 6.18 -13.40
C PRO A 904 31.64 6.79 -12.19
N SER A 905 30.99 5.92 -11.39
CA SER A 905 30.37 6.33 -10.13
C SER A 905 31.44 6.94 -9.20
N GLN A 906 31.43 8.26 -9.03
CA GLN A 906 32.18 8.89 -7.96
C GLN A 906 31.64 8.39 -6.62
N ALA A 907 32.54 8.16 -5.65
CA ALA A 907 32.15 7.71 -4.32
C ALA A 907 31.22 8.73 -3.65
N ALA A 908 30.36 8.26 -2.74
CA ALA A 908 29.51 9.16 -1.96
C ALA A 908 30.35 10.26 -1.29
N PRO A 909 29.92 11.54 -1.34
CA PRO A 909 30.70 12.64 -0.80
C PRO A 909 30.91 12.40 0.69
N GLN A 910 32.18 12.31 1.11
CA GLN A 910 32.53 12.19 2.52
C GLN A 910 31.89 13.35 3.29
N ALA A 911 31.13 13.02 4.33
CA ALA A 911 30.44 14.01 5.14
C ALA A 911 31.45 14.86 5.93
N GLN A 912 31.91 15.96 5.33
CA GLN A 912 32.65 16.98 6.06
C GLN A 912 31.79 17.47 7.23
N PRO A 913 32.32 17.56 8.45
CA PRO A 913 31.56 18.04 9.58
C PRO A 913 31.12 19.48 9.30
N ARG A 914 29.81 19.73 9.29
CA ARG A 914 29.26 21.09 9.19
C ARG A 914 29.75 21.91 10.38
N ARG A 915 30.81 22.68 10.18
CA ARG A 915 31.14 23.81 11.05
C ARG A 915 29.94 24.75 11.04
N VAL A 916 29.24 24.83 12.16
CA VAL A 916 28.26 25.89 12.39
C VAL A 916 29.06 27.18 12.54
N VAL A 917 29.22 27.91 11.44
CA VAL A 917 29.72 29.28 11.49
C VAL A 917 28.53 30.13 11.94
N CYS A 918 28.57 30.56 13.20
CA CYS A 918 27.62 31.54 13.71
C CYS A 918 28.02 32.89 13.12
N ASN A 919 27.37 33.30 12.02
CA ASN A 919 27.46 34.67 11.55
C ASN A 919 26.58 35.52 12.46
N GLU A 920 27.20 36.43 13.22
CA GLU A 920 26.51 37.33 14.13
C GLU A 920 25.76 38.43 13.36
N GLU A 921 24.50 38.18 12.99
CA GLU A 921 23.55 39.26 12.72
C GLU A 921 22.09 38.80 12.98
N VAL A 922 21.36 39.59 13.77
CA VAL A 922 19.95 39.42 14.16
C VAL A 922 19.61 38.13 14.93
N CYS A 923 19.98 38.08 16.22
CA CYS A 923 19.37 37.19 17.21
C CYS A 923 18.42 37.98 18.14
N THR A 924 17.16 38.12 17.74
CA THR A 924 16.03 38.58 18.58
C THR A 924 14.74 37.89 18.11
N SER A 925 13.81 37.46 18.98
CA SER A 925 13.79 37.44 20.44
C SER A 925 12.88 36.33 20.97
N CYS A 926 13.23 35.70 22.10
CA CYS A 926 12.27 34.97 22.92
C CYS A 926 11.75 35.92 24.02
N ALA A 927 10.47 36.27 23.97
CA ALA A 927 9.79 36.98 25.05
C ALA A 927 8.26 36.76 24.96
N ILE A 928 7.65 36.40 26.10
CA ILE A 928 6.24 35.98 26.27
C ILE A 928 5.97 34.59 25.70
#